data_AF-A0A3L7SZ20-F1
#
_entry.id   AF-A0A3L7SZ20-F1
#
_cell.length_a   1.000
_cell.length_b   1.000
_cell.length_c   1.000
_cell.angle_alpha   90.00
_cell.angle_beta   90.00
_cell.angle_gamma   90.00
#
_symmetry.space_group_name_H-M   'P 1'
#
loop_
_entity.id
_entity.type
_entity.pdbx_description
1 polymer ?
#
loop_
_entity_poly.entity_id
_entity_poly.type
_entity_poly.pdbx_seq_one_letter_code
_entity_poly.pdbx_strand_id
1 'polypeptide(L)'
;MPCFTVELLPILLCSSLACGQDAQAQQPPAQAAPLQQLPWPIQLGYRTAALERSWPVADQVVLVPDGRTYLDELAKWNEHARWPVLIEDDFYTPLFVRGFAPKRLIRRPSIGVMPSERAEREALVSKSAADAIADGATDITDALLKRNVPPSMIVLTDAMDPAWTAAAALAAGRCAPIHFSSEKYGLPQETLSDAGFRRLANELEVGAERTNLPWKGLGDAIDAFVICRDVPWKATPELPPGSRIEINAGPFPTKPGQPISTLDALGRHGDGAWWAMGSGIFGSETRSAYVAMSALFAPRTTAWLVHTYDGGEPWQQYDVTPAAEELTKQGLLTQTWVRERATIDAWRLLLMGGFGCDALFVNSHGVHTQFGMNGGTTANAGDVPLFDHPVMVHFLHSFSLEVPNLEDSVGGRFIANGAYAYFGSVYEPMLPAFVPPALIAARCGALVPFLLAARTMEGAFARPWRTAGYGDPLTLLATANKIGIKRIDPPIDDAPTLRANAAADLTKFRDTKDASALVSAMRELELCGDDAGVLLAWELVSSTDQAAAAAPYALGALFRARDIVRYPIAFAKCAVVMSGAGKGTNRDRVAREMLWQLFLPRLGAIEDKRVVALLGKFPRGWDVTIDLTVIKPTIKRVLGNPGWNAICDYAVSAAADKGSKDRIELLR
;
A
#
# COMPACT_ATOMS: atom_id res chain seq x y z
N MET A 1 -21.93 38.28 -52.63
CA MET A 1 -21.57 39.39 -53.54
C MET A 1 -20.64 40.34 -52.82
N PRO A 2 -19.55 40.85 -53.42
CA PRO A 2 -18.75 40.37 -54.55
C PRO A 2 -17.35 39.93 -54.09
N CYS A 3 -16.73 38.88 -54.66
CA CYS A 3 -16.08 38.80 -55.97
C CYS A 3 -14.85 39.71 -56.13
N PHE A 4 -13.68 39.07 -56.27
CA PHE A 4 -12.64 39.53 -57.19
C PHE A 4 -12.15 38.32 -58.00
N THR A 5 -12.59 38.29 -59.25
CA THR A 5 -12.00 37.56 -60.37
C THR A 5 -11.26 38.57 -61.23
N VAL A 6 -10.03 38.25 -61.63
CA VAL A 6 -9.41 38.80 -62.84
C VAL A 6 -8.82 37.64 -63.62
N GLU A 7 -9.27 37.55 -64.85
CA GLU A 7 -8.96 36.59 -65.90
C GLU A 7 -7.51 36.74 -66.43
N LEU A 8 -6.99 35.69 -67.07
CA LEU A 8 -6.54 35.74 -68.47
C LEU A 8 -6.11 34.34 -68.97
N LEU A 9 -6.87 33.83 -69.94
CA LEU A 9 -6.53 32.79 -70.94
C LEU A 9 -5.56 33.39 -72.00
N PRO A 10 -5.13 32.67 -73.07
CA PRO A 10 -4.88 31.23 -73.31
C PRO A 10 -3.51 30.99 -74.00
N ILE A 11 -3.17 29.75 -74.38
CA ILE A 11 -2.69 29.38 -75.74
C ILE A 11 -2.62 27.85 -75.87
N LEU A 12 -3.19 27.37 -76.98
CA LEU A 12 -3.17 26.00 -77.49
C LEU A 12 -1.77 25.50 -77.87
N LEU A 13 -1.54 24.18 -77.83
CA LEU A 13 -1.16 23.44 -79.06
C LEU A 13 -1.25 21.92 -78.91
N CYS A 14 -1.70 21.32 -80.02
CA CYS A 14 -2.11 19.95 -80.24
C CYS A 14 -0.96 18.94 -80.42
N SER A 15 -1.34 17.65 -80.31
CA SER A 15 -1.05 16.55 -81.26
C SER A 15 -0.32 15.31 -80.69
N SER A 16 -1.11 14.26 -80.43
CA SER A 16 -1.02 12.89 -81.00
C SER A 16 0.25 12.03 -80.83
N LEU A 17 0.12 10.82 -80.24
CA LEU A 17 0.03 9.52 -80.94
C LEU A 17 0.22 8.29 -80.02
N ALA A 18 -0.68 7.31 -80.22
CA ALA A 18 -0.49 5.85 -80.28
C ALA A 18 -0.19 4.97 -79.03
N CYS A 19 -1.12 4.02 -78.85
CA CYS A 19 -1.01 2.59 -78.48
C CYS A 19 -0.37 2.14 -77.15
N GLY A 20 -1.20 1.47 -76.35
CA GLY A 20 -0.77 0.54 -75.29
C GLY A 20 -1.90 0.27 -74.28
N GLN A 21 -2.81 -0.65 -74.60
CA GLN A 21 -3.71 -1.24 -73.59
C GLN A 21 -2.92 -2.31 -72.82
N ASP A 22 -2.52 -1.99 -71.60
CA ASP A 22 -2.15 -2.99 -70.60
C ASP A 22 -3.26 -3.08 -69.55
N ALA A 23 -3.69 -4.31 -69.32
CA ALA A 23 -4.78 -4.69 -68.43
C ALA A 23 -4.54 -4.18 -66.99
N GLN A 24 -5.41 -3.29 -66.51
CA GLN A 24 -5.51 -2.99 -65.09
C GLN A 24 -6.13 -4.20 -64.39
N ALA A 25 -5.28 -4.99 -63.73
CA ALA A 25 -5.69 -5.95 -62.73
C ALA A 25 -6.49 -5.23 -61.64
N GLN A 26 -7.74 -5.63 -61.45
CA GLN A 26 -8.56 -5.20 -60.31
C GLN A 26 -7.84 -5.59 -59.02
N GLN A 27 -7.38 -4.59 -58.27
CA GLN A 27 -6.94 -4.79 -56.90
C GLN A 27 -8.11 -5.36 -56.09
N PRO A 28 -7.91 -6.46 -55.34
CA PRO A 28 -8.93 -6.94 -54.42
C PRO A 28 -9.24 -5.84 -53.40
N PRO A 29 -10.49 -5.73 -52.94
CA PRO A 29 -10.88 -4.72 -51.97
C PRO A 29 -9.95 -4.82 -50.75
N ALA A 30 -9.41 -3.67 -50.34
CA ALA A 30 -8.57 -3.55 -49.16
C ALA A 30 -9.27 -4.26 -47.99
N GLN A 31 -8.64 -5.33 -47.50
CA GLN A 31 -9.06 -5.97 -46.27
C GLN A 31 -9.16 -4.88 -45.20
N ALA A 32 -10.33 -4.76 -44.57
CA ALA A 32 -10.50 -3.92 -43.41
C ALA A 32 -9.36 -4.25 -42.44
N ALA A 33 -8.61 -3.22 -42.04
CA ALA A 33 -7.58 -3.36 -41.02
C ALA A 33 -8.18 -4.16 -39.84
N PRO A 34 -7.48 -5.17 -39.31
CA PRO A 34 -7.98 -5.90 -38.15
C PRO A 34 -8.41 -4.90 -37.08
N LEU A 35 -9.63 -5.03 -36.56
CA LEU A 35 -10.05 -4.29 -35.38
C LEU A 35 -8.94 -4.44 -34.34
N GLN A 36 -8.23 -3.35 -34.05
CA GLN A 36 -7.09 -3.36 -33.15
C GLN A 36 -7.62 -3.79 -31.78
N GLN A 37 -7.35 -5.04 -31.40
CA GLN A 37 -7.74 -5.54 -30.09
C GLN A 37 -7.05 -4.68 -29.03
N LEU A 38 -7.81 -4.24 -28.02
CA LEU A 38 -7.25 -3.47 -26.91
C LEU A 38 -6.08 -4.25 -26.28
N PRO A 39 -4.98 -3.62 -25.89
CA PRO A 39 -3.90 -4.30 -25.15
C PRO A 39 -4.43 -5.01 -23.90
N TRP A 40 -3.91 -6.21 -23.60
CA TRP A 40 -4.38 -7.04 -22.48
C TRP A 40 -4.43 -6.32 -21.11
N PRO A 41 -3.48 -5.42 -20.73
CA PRO A 41 -3.56 -4.78 -19.41
C PRO A 41 -4.76 -3.84 -19.31
N ILE A 42 -5.14 -3.23 -20.44
CA ILE A 42 -6.33 -2.37 -20.53
C ILE A 42 -7.59 -3.24 -20.47
N GLN A 43 -7.61 -4.40 -21.14
CA GLN A 43 -8.73 -5.35 -21.01
C GLN A 43 -8.92 -5.82 -19.57
N LEU A 44 -7.84 -6.21 -18.89
CA LEU A 44 -7.85 -6.59 -17.48
C LEU A 44 -8.38 -5.44 -16.59
N GLY A 45 -7.94 -4.22 -16.85
CA GLY A 45 -8.43 -3.01 -16.20
C GLY A 45 -9.94 -2.80 -16.35
N TYR A 46 -10.46 -2.94 -17.57
CA TYR A 46 -11.90 -2.85 -17.82
C TYR A 46 -12.70 -3.96 -17.14
N ARG A 47 -12.21 -5.21 -17.13
CA ARG A 47 -12.86 -6.33 -16.40
C ARG A 47 -12.93 -6.03 -14.91
N THR A 48 -11.83 -5.56 -14.34
CA THR A 48 -11.73 -5.18 -12.92
C THR A 48 -12.71 -4.05 -12.58
N ALA A 49 -12.72 -2.97 -13.37
CA ALA A 49 -13.62 -1.84 -13.16
C ALA A 49 -15.10 -2.22 -13.34
N ALA A 50 -15.41 -3.09 -14.30
CA ALA A 50 -16.76 -3.60 -14.52
C ALA A 50 -17.26 -4.41 -13.31
N LEU A 51 -16.41 -5.27 -12.75
CA LEU A 51 -16.73 -5.99 -11.53
C LEU A 51 -16.96 -5.04 -10.36
N GLU A 52 -16.06 -4.08 -10.12
CA GLU A 52 -16.21 -3.09 -9.04
C GLU A 52 -17.49 -2.25 -9.17
N ARG A 53 -17.86 -1.86 -10.40
CA ARG A 53 -19.08 -1.12 -10.72
C ARG A 53 -20.35 -1.93 -10.48
N SER A 54 -20.29 -3.25 -10.71
CA SER A 54 -21.48 -4.11 -10.65
C SER A 54 -21.99 -4.36 -9.22
N TRP A 55 -21.22 -3.99 -8.18
CA TRP A 55 -21.59 -4.19 -6.78
C TRP A 55 -21.67 -2.85 -6.05
N PRO A 56 -22.85 -2.44 -5.56
CA PRO A 56 -22.97 -1.26 -4.73
C PRO A 56 -22.17 -1.39 -3.42
N VAL A 57 -21.59 -0.27 -2.97
CA VAL A 57 -20.88 -0.19 -1.69
C VAL A 57 -21.78 0.50 -0.67
N ALA A 58 -22.18 -0.20 0.39
CA ALA A 58 -22.90 0.44 1.48
C ALA A 58 -21.98 1.42 2.23
N ASP A 59 -22.53 2.59 2.57
CA ASP A 59 -21.82 3.68 3.25
C ASP A 59 -21.61 3.39 4.75
N GLN A 60 -20.99 2.24 5.03
CA GLN A 60 -20.73 1.77 6.37
C GLN A 60 -19.37 1.09 6.48
N VAL A 61 -18.85 0.98 7.69
CA VAL A 61 -17.75 0.10 8.06
C VAL A 61 -18.20 -0.76 9.23
N VAL A 62 -17.85 -2.04 9.20
CA VAL A 62 -18.13 -2.98 10.28
C VAL A 62 -16.83 -3.42 10.92
N LEU A 63 -16.73 -3.23 12.24
CA LEU A 63 -15.62 -3.68 13.05
C LEU A 63 -15.93 -5.03 13.67
N VAL A 64 -15.00 -5.96 13.57
CA VAL A 64 -15.10 -7.31 14.11
C VAL A 64 -13.92 -7.60 15.04
N PRO A 65 -14.10 -8.42 16.09
CA PRO A 65 -13.05 -8.65 17.08
C PRO A 65 -12.06 -9.75 16.68
N ASP A 66 -12.41 -10.63 15.74
CA ASP A 66 -11.63 -11.81 15.40
C ASP A 66 -11.88 -12.32 13.96
N GLY A 67 -11.03 -13.24 13.50
CA GLY A 67 -11.12 -13.84 12.17
C GLY A 67 -12.39 -14.65 11.91
N ARG A 68 -13.02 -15.24 12.93
CA ARG A 68 -14.25 -16.03 12.72
C ARG A 68 -15.43 -15.11 12.40
N THR A 69 -15.53 -14.01 13.15
CA THR A 69 -16.53 -12.97 12.95
C THR A 69 -16.28 -12.18 11.67
N TYR A 70 -15.01 -12.02 11.27
CA TYR A 70 -14.63 -11.47 9.96
C TYR A 70 -15.21 -12.28 8.80
N LEU A 71 -15.06 -13.61 8.80
CA LEU A 71 -15.62 -14.47 7.75
C LEU A 71 -17.15 -14.43 7.72
N ASP A 72 -17.80 -14.44 8.89
CA ASP A 72 -19.26 -14.33 9.00
C ASP A 72 -19.79 -13.02 8.41
N GLU A 73 -19.13 -11.89 8.69
CA GLU A 73 -19.55 -10.60 8.13
C GLU A 73 -19.25 -10.49 6.63
N LEU A 74 -18.14 -11.09 6.14
CA LEU A 74 -17.86 -11.16 4.70
C LEU A 74 -18.91 -11.96 3.95
N ALA A 75 -19.36 -13.09 4.51
CA ALA A 75 -20.37 -13.95 3.90
C ALA A 75 -21.74 -13.26 3.71
N LYS A 76 -21.97 -12.11 4.35
CA LYS A 76 -23.20 -11.31 4.23
C LYS A 76 -23.19 -10.38 3.02
N TRP A 77 -22.06 -10.21 2.35
CA TRP A 77 -22.02 -9.48 1.08
C TRP A 77 -22.87 -10.21 0.04
N ASN A 78 -23.40 -9.44 -0.92
CA ASN A 78 -24.16 -9.97 -2.04
C ASN A 78 -24.18 -8.96 -3.19
N GLU A 79 -24.92 -9.26 -4.25
CA GLU A 79 -25.07 -8.40 -5.42
C GLU A 79 -25.72 -7.04 -5.14
N HIS A 80 -26.47 -6.90 -4.05
CA HIS A 80 -27.13 -5.64 -3.69
C HIS A 80 -26.25 -4.73 -2.85
N ALA A 81 -25.37 -5.29 -2.02
CA ALA A 81 -24.50 -4.52 -1.16
C ALA A 81 -23.27 -5.30 -0.70
N ARG A 82 -22.14 -4.59 -0.63
CA ARG A 82 -20.93 -4.96 0.10
C ARG A 82 -20.41 -3.77 0.91
N TRP A 83 -19.60 -4.02 1.92
CA TRP A 83 -19.05 -2.98 2.79
C TRP A 83 -17.71 -3.39 3.39
N PRO A 84 -16.83 -2.43 3.73
CA PRO A 84 -15.62 -2.73 4.47
C PRO A 84 -15.88 -3.45 5.79
N VAL A 85 -15.12 -4.53 6.03
CA VAL A 85 -15.07 -5.28 7.29
C VAL A 85 -13.63 -5.25 7.80
N LEU A 86 -13.40 -4.69 9.00
CA LEU A 86 -12.06 -4.59 9.57
C LEU A 86 -11.98 -5.38 10.87
N ILE A 87 -10.91 -6.12 11.06
CA ILE A 87 -10.54 -6.63 12.38
C ILE A 87 -10.09 -5.43 13.19
N GLU A 88 -10.81 -5.12 14.27
CA GLU A 88 -10.63 -3.90 15.04
C GLU A 88 -9.24 -3.82 15.65
N ASP A 89 -8.59 -2.68 15.45
CA ASP A 89 -7.31 -2.33 16.04
C ASP A 89 -7.19 -0.82 16.23
N ASP A 90 -6.11 -0.39 16.87
CA ASP A 90 -5.91 1.01 17.25
C ASP A 90 -5.08 1.80 16.22
N PHE A 91 -4.77 1.22 15.06
CA PHE A 91 -3.98 1.89 14.02
C PHE A 91 -4.61 1.79 12.62
N TYR A 92 -4.81 0.58 12.08
CA TYR A 92 -5.32 0.41 10.72
C TYR A 92 -6.80 0.77 10.60
N THR A 93 -7.59 0.48 11.63
CA THR A 93 -9.01 0.81 11.70
C THR A 93 -9.27 2.30 11.56
N PRO A 94 -8.73 3.18 12.43
CA PRO A 94 -9.01 4.60 12.31
C PRO A 94 -8.34 5.22 11.07
N LEU A 95 -7.22 4.69 10.59
CA LEU A 95 -6.60 5.10 9.32
C LEU A 95 -7.53 4.83 8.14
N PHE A 96 -8.11 3.62 8.04
CA PHE A 96 -9.09 3.29 7.01
C PHE A 96 -10.37 4.11 7.14
N VAL A 97 -10.92 4.26 8.35
CA VAL A 97 -12.17 4.99 8.60
C VAL A 97 -12.05 6.47 8.19
N ARG A 98 -10.91 7.11 8.44
CA ARG A 98 -10.66 8.48 7.96
C ARG A 98 -10.66 8.57 6.44
N GLY A 99 -9.95 7.66 5.77
CA GLY A 99 -9.91 7.63 4.30
C GLY A 99 -11.25 7.31 3.66
N PHE A 100 -12.00 6.33 4.19
CA PHE A 100 -13.29 5.93 3.65
C PHE A 100 -14.44 6.86 4.03
N ALA A 101 -14.37 7.52 5.19
CA ALA A 101 -15.39 8.42 5.75
C ALA A 101 -16.82 7.84 5.68
N PRO A 102 -17.14 6.77 6.45
CA PRO A 102 -18.45 6.15 6.44
C PRO A 102 -19.52 7.00 7.14
N LYS A 103 -20.76 6.92 6.66
CA LYS A 103 -21.95 7.41 7.37
C LYS A 103 -22.24 6.60 8.62
N ARG A 104 -21.94 5.29 8.60
CA ARG A 104 -22.18 4.37 9.72
C ARG A 104 -20.94 3.54 10.08
N LEU A 105 -20.58 3.51 11.35
CA LEU A 105 -19.55 2.63 11.90
C LEU A 105 -20.16 1.82 13.04
N ILE A 106 -20.14 0.49 12.94
CA ILE A 106 -20.71 -0.44 13.93
C ILE A 106 -19.69 -1.51 14.33
N ARG A 107 -19.90 -2.13 15.49
CA ARG A 107 -19.07 -3.23 16.01
C ARG A 107 -19.92 -4.49 16.18
N ARG A 108 -19.39 -5.63 15.77
CA ARG A 108 -20.01 -6.95 16.00
C ARG A 108 -19.46 -7.61 17.26
N PRO A 109 -20.30 -8.36 18.01
CA PRO A 109 -19.79 -9.29 19.02
C PRO A 109 -19.08 -10.48 18.35
N SER A 110 -18.15 -11.09 19.07
CA SER A 110 -17.50 -12.32 18.62
C SER A 110 -18.52 -13.46 18.48
N ILE A 111 -18.42 -14.24 17.41
CA ILE A 111 -19.22 -15.46 17.22
C ILE A 111 -18.42 -16.74 17.50
N GLY A 112 -17.20 -16.62 18.01
CA GLY A 112 -16.35 -17.75 18.39
C GLY A 112 -14.95 -17.70 17.77
N VAL A 113 -14.27 -18.85 17.79
CA VAL A 113 -12.89 -18.99 17.34
C VAL A 113 -12.82 -19.65 15.96
N MET A 114 -11.72 -19.43 15.26
CA MET A 114 -11.43 -20.15 14.02
C MET A 114 -11.23 -21.65 14.30
N PRO A 115 -11.66 -22.55 13.39
CA PRO A 115 -11.32 -23.97 13.49
C PRO A 115 -9.81 -24.17 13.59
N SER A 116 -9.37 -25.09 14.46
CA SER A 116 -7.96 -25.47 14.59
C SER A 116 -7.50 -26.40 13.48
N GLU A 117 -8.42 -27.24 12.98
CA GLU A 117 -8.13 -28.18 11.91
C GLU A 117 -8.07 -27.46 10.58
N ARG A 118 -6.97 -27.69 9.86
CA ARG A 118 -6.68 -26.98 8.62
C ARG A 118 -7.77 -27.17 7.57
N ALA A 119 -8.22 -28.39 7.35
CA ALA A 119 -9.23 -28.69 6.33
C ALA A 119 -10.57 -27.98 6.62
N GLU A 120 -10.97 -27.91 7.90
CA GLU A 120 -12.17 -27.17 8.32
C GLU A 120 -11.99 -25.67 8.10
N ARG A 121 -10.79 -25.15 8.35
CA ARG A 121 -10.45 -23.74 8.13
C ARG A 121 -10.47 -23.38 6.65
N GLU A 122 -9.88 -24.20 5.78
CA GLU A 122 -9.89 -24.04 4.32
C GLU A 122 -11.33 -24.07 3.77
N ALA A 123 -12.15 -25.00 4.24
CA ALA A 123 -13.56 -25.11 3.88
C ALA A 123 -14.35 -23.87 4.31
N LEU A 124 -14.16 -23.40 5.54
CA LEU A 124 -14.84 -22.21 6.05
C LEU A 124 -14.46 -20.94 5.28
N VAL A 125 -13.16 -20.75 5.00
CA VAL A 125 -12.67 -19.60 4.22
C VAL A 125 -13.26 -19.61 2.81
N SER A 126 -13.20 -20.75 2.13
CA SER A 126 -13.75 -20.91 0.78
C SER A 126 -15.25 -20.67 0.74
N LYS A 127 -15.98 -21.27 1.69
CA LYS A 127 -17.44 -21.16 1.77
C LYS A 127 -17.89 -19.74 2.02
N SER A 128 -17.25 -19.04 2.96
CA SER A 128 -17.59 -17.64 3.28
C SER A 128 -17.37 -16.71 2.08
N ALA A 129 -16.29 -16.92 1.31
CA ALA A 129 -16.03 -16.18 0.09
C ALA A 129 -17.03 -16.53 -1.04
N ALA A 130 -17.45 -17.80 -1.15
CA ALA A 130 -18.46 -18.23 -2.10
C ALA A 130 -19.84 -17.62 -1.80
N ASP A 131 -20.25 -17.61 -0.52
CA ASP A 131 -21.52 -17.04 -0.06
C ASP A 131 -21.60 -15.53 -0.36
N ALA A 132 -20.47 -14.82 -0.22
CA ALA A 132 -20.36 -13.41 -0.59
C ALA A 132 -20.57 -13.15 -2.11
N ILE A 133 -20.25 -14.13 -2.96
CA ILE A 133 -20.34 -14.01 -4.42
C ILE A 133 -21.74 -14.40 -4.90
N ALA A 134 -22.28 -15.52 -4.44
CA ALA A 134 -23.59 -16.01 -4.83
C ALA A 134 -24.20 -16.90 -3.74
N ASP A 135 -25.46 -16.61 -3.39
CA ASP A 135 -26.19 -17.37 -2.37
C ASP A 135 -26.35 -18.85 -2.76
N GLY A 136 -26.26 -19.73 -1.76
CA GLY A 136 -26.35 -21.18 -1.92
C GLY A 136 -25.24 -21.81 -2.75
N ALA A 137 -24.11 -21.12 -2.97
CA ALA A 137 -22.96 -21.69 -3.68
C ALA A 137 -22.25 -22.79 -2.86
N THR A 138 -21.81 -23.87 -3.51
CA THR A 138 -21.06 -24.93 -2.81
C THR A 138 -19.60 -24.57 -2.59
N ASP A 139 -18.99 -23.88 -3.56
CA ASP A 139 -17.64 -23.36 -3.53
C ASP A 139 -17.55 -22.08 -4.39
N ILE A 140 -16.35 -21.50 -4.47
CA ILE A 140 -16.14 -20.27 -5.24
C ILE A 140 -16.42 -20.50 -6.73
N THR A 141 -16.02 -21.63 -7.30
CA THR A 141 -16.21 -21.91 -8.73
C THR A 141 -17.70 -22.00 -9.09
N ASP A 142 -18.50 -22.68 -8.27
CA ASP A 142 -19.97 -22.70 -8.40
C ASP A 142 -20.55 -21.28 -8.27
N ALA A 143 -20.04 -20.47 -7.34
CA ALA A 143 -20.47 -19.08 -7.18
C ALA A 143 -20.18 -18.23 -8.43
N LEU A 144 -19.00 -18.38 -9.04
CA LEU A 144 -18.61 -17.70 -10.27
C LEU A 144 -19.51 -18.08 -11.46
N LEU A 145 -19.83 -19.36 -11.59
CA LEU A 145 -20.72 -19.88 -12.62
C LEU A 145 -22.14 -19.31 -12.45
N LYS A 146 -22.69 -19.34 -11.23
CA LYS A 146 -24.00 -18.76 -10.92
C LYS A 146 -24.07 -17.27 -11.22
N ARG A 147 -22.99 -16.53 -10.92
CA ARG A 147 -22.90 -15.09 -11.17
C ARG A 147 -22.53 -14.75 -12.62
N ASN A 148 -22.11 -15.73 -13.41
CA ASN A 148 -21.57 -15.55 -14.76
C ASN A 148 -20.42 -14.51 -14.81
N VAL A 149 -19.49 -14.60 -13.86
CA VAL A 149 -18.32 -13.71 -13.77
C VAL A 149 -17.05 -14.52 -13.95
N PRO A 150 -16.27 -14.31 -15.04
CA PRO A 150 -14.98 -14.95 -15.16
C PRO A 150 -13.97 -14.30 -14.19
N PRO A 151 -13.24 -15.09 -13.39
CA PRO A 151 -12.15 -14.58 -12.57
C PRO A 151 -11.06 -13.97 -13.45
N SER A 152 -10.45 -12.89 -12.97
CA SER A 152 -9.27 -12.27 -13.60
C SER A 152 -7.96 -12.60 -12.89
N MET A 153 -8.05 -13.23 -11.72
CA MET A 153 -6.89 -13.58 -10.90
C MET A 153 -7.12 -14.86 -10.11
N ILE A 154 -6.03 -15.47 -9.65
CA ILE A 154 -6.03 -16.52 -8.62
C ILE A 154 -5.40 -16.03 -7.32
N VAL A 155 -5.85 -16.57 -6.20
CA VAL A 155 -5.29 -16.31 -4.86
C VAL A 155 -4.59 -17.58 -4.37
N LEU A 156 -3.29 -17.49 -4.07
CA LEU A 156 -2.56 -18.56 -3.38
C LEU A 156 -2.42 -18.20 -1.91
N THR A 157 -2.77 -19.11 -1.00
CA THR A 157 -2.69 -18.87 0.45
C THR A 157 -2.42 -20.15 1.24
N ASP A 158 -2.20 -20.02 2.53
CA ASP A 158 -2.24 -21.10 3.52
C ASP A 158 -3.26 -20.67 4.59
N ALA A 159 -4.25 -21.52 4.88
CA ALA A 159 -5.26 -21.20 5.88
C ALA A 159 -4.68 -21.03 7.29
N MET A 160 -3.46 -21.53 7.54
CA MET A 160 -2.75 -21.36 8.80
C MET A 160 -1.85 -20.12 8.85
N ASP A 161 -1.61 -19.46 7.71
CA ASP A 161 -0.89 -18.19 7.64
C ASP A 161 -1.86 -17.02 7.87
N PRO A 162 -1.60 -16.07 8.79
CA PRO A 162 -2.51 -14.97 9.10
C PRO A 162 -2.95 -14.11 7.89
N ALA A 163 -2.21 -14.14 6.78
CA ALA A 163 -2.59 -13.47 5.55
C ALA A 163 -3.81 -14.08 4.83
N TRP A 164 -4.34 -15.23 5.29
CA TRP A 164 -5.59 -15.82 4.80
C TRP A 164 -6.76 -14.83 4.83
N THR A 165 -6.75 -13.85 5.74
CA THR A 165 -7.78 -12.81 5.83
C THR A 165 -7.84 -11.91 4.58
N ALA A 166 -6.70 -11.62 3.97
CA ALA A 166 -6.64 -10.96 2.66
C ALA A 166 -7.14 -11.90 1.57
N ALA A 167 -6.75 -13.17 1.62
CA ALA A 167 -7.17 -14.17 0.64
C ALA A 167 -8.70 -14.31 0.58
N ALA A 168 -9.36 -14.40 1.73
CA ALA A 168 -10.81 -14.49 1.85
C ALA A 168 -11.52 -13.26 1.27
N ALA A 169 -11.06 -12.05 1.63
CA ALA A 169 -11.67 -10.81 1.15
C ALA A 169 -11.43 -10.56 -0.34
N LEU A 170 -10.22 -10.84 -0.85
CA LEU A 170 -9.96 -10.72 -2.28
C LEU A 170 -10.72 -11.78 -3.07
N ALA A 171 -10.84 -13.01 -2.58
CA ALA A 171 -11.70 -14.02 -3.21
C ALA A 171 -13.15 -13.54 -3.32
N ALA A 172 -13.72 -13.06 -2.22
CA ALA A 172 -15.08 -12.52 -2.17
C ALA A 172 -15.26 -11.29 -3.08
N GLY A 173 -14.35 -10.32 -2.98
CA GLY A 173 -14.48 -9.00 -3.63
C GLY A 173 -13.99 -8.93 -5.07
N ARG A 174 -13.07 -9.81 -5.47
CA ARG A 174 -12.52 -9.95 -6.84
C ARG A 174 -13.06 -11.16 -7.59
N CYS A 175 -13.96 -11.93 -6.98
CA CYS A 175 -14.46 -13.17 -7.58
C CYS A 175 -13.29 -14.08 -7.99
N ALA A 176 -12.34 -14.28 -7.06
CA ALA A 176 -11.07 -14.95 -7.34
C ALA A 176 -11.01 -16.34 -6.67
N PRO A 177 -10.75 -17.43 -7.43
CA PRO A 177 -10.50 -18.76 -6.88
C PRO A 177 -9.33 -18.77 -5.91
N ILE A 178 -9.45 -19.55 -4.84
CA ILE A 178 -8.39 -19.77 -3.86
C ILE A 178 -7.74 -21.14 -4.11
N HIS A 179 -6.41 -21.14 -4.19
CA HIS A 179 -5.58 -22.33 -4.12
C HIS A 179 -4.85 -22.36 -2.77
N PHE A 180 -5.17 -23.35 -1.94
CA PHE A 180 -4.50 -23.56 -0.65
C PHE A 180 -3.25 -24.41 -0.81
N SER A 181 -2.15 -23.94 -0.23
CA SER A 181 -0.85 -24.62 -0.27
C SER A 181 -0.31 -24.86 1.14
N SER A 182 0.09 -26.11 1.42
CA SER A 182 0.69 -26.53 2.70
C SER A 182 2.14 -26.14 2.87
N GLU A 183 2.79 -25.84 1.75
CA GLU A 183 4.25 -25.84 1.64
C GLU A 183 4.84 -24.72 2.51
N LYS A 184 6.02 -24.95 3.07
CA LYS A 184 6.74 -23.92 3.82
C LYS A 184 7.82 -23.32 2.94
N TYR A 185 7.69 -22.04 2.63
CA TYR A 185 8.62 -21.35 1.73
C TYR A 185 9.64 -20.47 2.45
N GLY A 186 9.34 -20.01 3.68
CA GLY A 186 10.18 -19.09 4.45
C GLY A 186 9.52 -17.71 4.61
N LEU A 187 10.28 -16.75 5.14
CA LEU A 187 9.81 -15.40 5.46
C LEU A 187 10.17 -14.36 4.37
N PRO A 188 9.45 -13.23 4.27
CA PRO A 188 9.66 -12.21 3.22
C PRO A 188 11.10 -11.68 3.06
N GLN A 189 11.87 -11.53 4.13
CA GLN A 189 13.25 -11.05 4.10
C GLN A 189 14.28 -12.07 3.59
N GLU A 190 13.91 -13.35 3.55
CA GLU A 190 14.79 -14.46 3.16
C GLU A 190 14.97 -14.53 1.63
N THR A 191 15.71 -15.54 1.16
CA THR A 191 15.90 -15.83 -0.26
C THR A 191 15.46 -17.26 -0.56
N LEU A 192 14.54 -17.43 -1.51
CA LEU A 192 14.02 -18.71 -1.95
C LEU A 192 15.02 -19.40 -2.90
N SER A 193 15.31 -20.66 -2.65
CA SER A 193 16.15 -21.49 -3.55
C SER A 193 15.40 -21.83 -4.84
N ASP A 194 16.13 -22.25 -5.89
CA ASP A 194 15.53 -22.71 -7.15
C ASP A 194 14.49 -23.82 -6.93
N ALA A 195 14.79 -24.83 -6.11
CA ALA A 195 13.83 -25.89 -5.81
C ALA A 195 12.57 -25.38 -5.12
N GLY A 196 12.72 -24.42 -4.19
CA GLY A 196 11.57 -23.77 -3.54
C GLY A 196 10.75 -22.94 -4.52
N PHE A 197 11.43 -22.20 -5.41
CA PHE A 197 10.80 -21.40 -6.45
C PHE A 197 9.99 -22.26 -7.42
N ARG A 198 10.55 -23.38 -7.91
CA ARG A 198 9.84 -24.31 -8.80
C ARG A 198 8.59 -24.89 -8.15
N ARG A 199 8.65 -25.24 -6.85
CA ARG A 199 7.46 -25.69 -6.10
C ARG A 199 6.39 -24.59 -6.03
N LEU A 200 6.78 -23.36 -5.70
CA LEU A 200 5.83 -22.23 -5.62
C LEU A 200 5.21 -21.90 -6.99
N ALA A 201 6.01 -21.88 -8.05
CA ALA A 201 5.54 -21.67 -9.42
C ALA A 201 4.52 -22.75 -9.84
N ASN A 202 4.84 -24.02 -9.54
CA ASN A 202 3.94 -25.14 -9.83
C ASN A 202 2.60 -25.02 -9.08
N GLU A 203 2.60 -24.60 -7.80
CA GLU A 203 1.35 -24.40 -7.05
C GLU A 203 0.45 -23.33 -7.69
N LEU A 204 1.03 -22.25 -8.23
CA LEU A 204 0.26 -21.24 -8.97
C LEU A 204 -0.32 -21.79 -10.27
N GLU A 205 0.47 -22.54 -11.04
CA GLU A 205 -0.01 -23.16 -12.28
C GLU A 205 -1.11 -24.19 -12.02
N VAL A 206 -0.98 -25.00 -10.96
CA VAL A 206 -2.04 -25.92 -10.50
C VAL A 206 -3.30 -25.14 -10.11
N GLY A 207 -3.15 -24.02 -9.39
CA GLY A 207 -4.26 -23.13 -9.05
C GLY A 207 -4.98 -22.59 -10.29
N ALA A 208 -4.24 -22.12 -11.29
CA ALA A 208 -4.79 -21.63 -12.56
C ALA A 208 -5.49 -22.74 -13.35
N GLU A 209 -4.85 -23.91 -13.49
CA GLU A 209 -5.39 -25.06 -14.22
C GLU A 209 -6.72 -25.55 -13.63
N ARG A 210 -6.84 -25.57 -12.28
CA ARG A 210 -8.06 -25.99 -11.57
C ARG A 210 -9.27 -25.10 -11.85
N THR A 211 -9.07 -23.87 -12.35
CA THR A 211 -10.18 -23.02 -12.75
C THR A 211 -10.89 -23.53 -14.01
N ASN A 212 -10.23 -24.39 -14.79
CA ASN A 212 -10.71 -24.87 -16.09
C ASN A 212 -11.05 -23.73 -17.08
N LEU A 213 -10.36 -22.61 -16.94
CA LEU A 213 -10.45 -21.44 -17.81
C LEU A 213 -9.13 -21.23 -18.58
N PRO A 214 -9.15 -20.51 -19.71
CA PRO A 214 -7.93 -20.11 -20.38
C PRO A 214 -7.01 -19.31 -19.45
N TRP A 215 -5.72 -19.64 -19.44
CA TRP A 215 -4.70 -18.94 -18.62
C TRP A 215 -3.29 -18.98 -19.22
N LYS A 216 -3.07 -19.62 -20.38
CA LYS A 216 -1.72 -19.92 -20.87
C LYS A 216 -1.05 -18.73 -21.55
N GLY A 217 -1.77 -17.64 -21.84
CA GLY A 217 -1.20 -16.40 -22.36
C GLY A 217 -1.82 -15.16 -21.74
N LEU A 218 -1.12 -14.03 -21.83
CA LEU A 218 -1.67 -12.75 -21.43
C LEU A 218 -2.85 -12.35 -22.32
N GLY A 219 -3.93 -11.86 -21.70
CA GLY A 219 -5.23 -11.61 -22.31
C GLY A 219 -6.23 -12.75 -22.15
N ASP A 220 -5.86 -13.82 -21.45
CA ASP A 220 -6.75 -14.94 -21.15
C ASP A 220 -7.72 -14.60 -19.98
N ALA A 221 -8.44 -15.61 -19.47
CA ALA A 221 -9.32 -15.39 -18.31
C ALA A 221 -8.49 -14.97 -17.09
N ILE A 222 -7.43 -15.71 -16.77
CA ILE A 222 -6.54 -15.44 -15.65
C ILE A 222 -5.28 -14.70 -16.13
N ASP A 223 -5.15 -13.42 -15.78
CA ASP A 223 -3.96 -12.59 -16.11
C ASP A 223 -3.18 -12.12 -14.87
N ALA A 224 -3.67 -12.45 -13.67
CA ALA A 224 -3.08 -11.99 -12.43
C ALA A 224 -3.06 -13.08 -11.35
N PHE A 225 -2.19 -12.91 -10.37
CA PHE A 225 -2.17 -13.73 -9.16
C PHE A 225 -1.80 -12.90 -7.94
N VAL A 226 -2.24 -13.32 -6.75
CA VAL A 226 -1.76 -12.78 -5.48
C VAL A 226 -1.37 -13.91 -4.54
N ILE A 227 -0.23 -13.76 -3.87
CA ILE A 227 0.21 -14.67 -2.82
C ILE A 227 -0.11 -14.04 -1.47
N CYS A 228 -1.12 -14.55 -0.78
CA CYS A 228 -1.55 -14.11 0.54
C CYS A 228 -0.99 -15.06 1.62
N ARG A 229 0.33 -14.99 1.83
CA ARG A 229 1.08 -15.75 2.86
C ARG A 229 2.54 -15.28 2.90
N ASP A 230 3.26 -15.69 3.94
CA ASP A 230 4.71 -15.57 3.99
C ASP A 230 5.37 -16.44 2.91
N VAL A 231 6.16 -15.78 2.07
CA VAL A 231 7.12 -16.37 1.12
C VAL A 231 8.33 -15.44 1.04
N PRO A 232 9.54 -15.93 0.74
CA PRO A 232 10.68 -15.06 0.47
C PRO A 232 10.47 -14.22 -0.79
N TRP A 233 10.73 -12.91 -0.71
CA TRP A 233 10.53 -11.98 -1.83
C TRP A 233 11.71 -11.94 -2.81
N LYS A 234 12.84 -12.50 -2.39
CA LYS A 234 14.00 -12.76 -3.23
C LYS A 234 14.05 -14.24 -3.59
N ALA A 235 14.50 -14.55 -4.80
CA ALA A 235 14.79 -15.91 -5.21
C ALA A 235 16.07 -15.99 -6.03
N THR A 236 16.68 -17.17 -6.06
CA THR A 236 17.79 -17.50 -6.96
C THR A 236 17.40 -18.69 -7.88
N PRO A 237 16.41 -18.51 -8.77
CA PRO A 237 15.99 -19.57 -9.68
C PRO A 237 17.02 -19.80 -10.78
N GLU A 238 17.12 -21.03 -11.27
CA GLU A 238 17.88 -21.36 -12.47
C GLU A 238 17.06 -20.98 -13.70
N LEU A 239 17.31 -19.77 -14.24
CA LEU A 239 16.63 -19.30 -15.45
C LEU A 239 17.32 -19.83 -16.72
N PRO A 240 16.58 -20.07 -17.82
CA PRO A 240 17.20 -20.33 -19.12
C PRO A 240 18.01 -19.10 -19.59
N PRO A 241 19.08 -19.27 -20.40
CA PRO A 241 19.95 -18.17 -20.81
C PRO A 241 19.22 -16.95 -21.39
N GLY A 242 18.20 -17.16 -22.22
CA GLY A 242 17.41 -16.06 -22.83
C GLY A 242 16.61 -15.22 -21.82
N SER A 243 16.28 -15.78 -20.66
CA SER A 243 15.54 -15.09 -19.59
C SER A 243 16.45 -14.34 -18.61
N ARG A 244 17.78 -14.49 -18.72
CA ARG A 244 18.73 -13.80 -17.83
C ARG A 244 19.05 -12.41 -18.37
N ILE A 245 18.99 -11.41 -17.52
CA ILE A 245 19.56 -10.09 -17.82
C ILE A 245 21.03 -10.13 -17.40
N GLU A 246 21.93 -9.97 -18.36
CA GLU A 246 23.39 -9.94 -18.15
C GLU A 246 23.92 -8.53 -18.35
N ILE A 247 24.56 -7.99 -17.33
CA ILE A 247 25.21 -6.68 -17.32
C ILE A 247 26.69 -6.91 -17.04
N ASN A 248 27.49 -6.88 -18.10
CA ASN A 248 28.90 -7.30 -18.07
C ASN A 248 29.87 -6.18 -17.66
N ALA A 249 29.43 -4.92 -17.65
CA ALA A 249 30.26 -3.76 -17.34
C ALA A 249 29.44 -2.66 -16.65
N GLY A 250 30.11 -1.70 -16.01
CA GLY A 250 29.49 -0.60 -15.27
C GLY A 250 29.60 -0.76 -13.76
N PRO A 251 29.01 0.17 -12.98
CA PRO A 251 29.14 0.20 -11.52
C PRO A 251 28.44 -0.98 -10.82
N PHE A 252 27.43 -1.59 -11.45
CA PHE A 252 26.64 -2.68 -10.87
C PHE A 252 26.52 -3.88 -11.83
N PRO A 253 27.62 -4.62 -12.11
CA PRO A 253 27.56 -5.80 -12.97
C PRO A 253 26.77 -6.93 -12.32
N THR A 254 26.10 -7.73 -13.15
CA THR A 254 25.41 -8.94 -12.69
C THR A 254 26.41 -10.04 -12.37
N LYS A 255 26.17 -10.79 -11.28
CA LYS A 255 26.98 -11.96 -10.89
C LYS A 255 26.10 -13.19 -10.69
N PRO A 256 26.61 -14.41 -10.97
CA PRO A 256 25.90 -15.64 -10.64
C PRO A 256 25.49 -15.68 -9.15
N GLY A 257 24.28 -16.15 -8.88
CA GLY A 257 23.73 -16.26 -7.52
C GLY A 257 23.19 -14.96 -6.93
N GLN A 258 23.25 -13.82 -7.64
CA GLN A 258 22.54 -12.62 -7.19
C GLN A 258 21.02 -12.84 -7.27
N PRO A 259 20.27 -12.47 -6.23
CA PRO A 259 18.83 -12.68 -6.21
C PRO A 259 18.09 -11.78 -7.20
N ILE A 260 16.93 -12.27 -7.62
CA ILE A 260 15.87 -11.51 -8.32
C ILE A 260 14.59 -11.55 -7.47
N SER A 261 13.56 -10.82 -7.90
CA SER A 261 12.25 -10.84 -7.26
C SER A 261 11.53 -12.16 -7.51
N THR A 262 11.12 -12.83 -6.44
CA THR A 262 10.24 -14.01 -6.51
C THR A 262 8.96 -13.65 -7.27
N LEU A 263 8.34 -12.51 -6.93
CA LEU A 263 7.04 -12.09 -7.47
C LEU A 263 7.11 -11.60 -8.93
N ASP A 264 8.30 -11.27 -9.44
CA ASP A 264 8.50 -10.95 -10.85
C ASP A 264 8.93 -12.15 -11.70
N ALA A 265 9.58 -13.13 -11.09
CA ALA A 265 9.93 -14.37 -11.76
C ALA A 265 8.72 -15.33 -11.88
N LEU A 266 7.77 -15.30 -10.95
CA LEU A 266 6.52 -16.08 -11.01
C LEU A 266 5.58 -15.57 -12.11
N GLY A 267 4.61 -16.41 -12.50
CA GLY A 267 3.64 -16.06 -13.56
C GLY A 267 4.18 -16.21 -14.97
N ARG A 268 5.24 -17.01 -15.14
CA ARG A 268 5.91 -17.26 -16.42
C ARG A 268 6.06 -18.75 -16.68
N HIS A 269 6.02 -19.13 -17.96
CA HIS A 269 6.36 -20.48 -18.41
C HIS A 269 7.87 -20.71 -18.35
N GLY A 270 8.29 -21.96 -18.55
CA GLY A 270 9.71 -22.35 -18.53
C GLY A 270 10.60 -21.65 -19.58
N ASP A 271 10.01 -21.06 -20.63
CA ASP A 271 10.70 -20.25 -21.63
C ASP A 271 10.82 -18.76 -21.25
N GLY A 272 10.17 -18.33 -20.16
CA GLY A 272 10.15 -16.96 -19.66
C GLY A 272 8.95 -16.12 -20.13
N ALA A 273 8.09 -16.66 -21.00
CA ALA A 273 6.87 -16.00 -21.46
C ALA A 273 5.88 -15.83 -20.31
N TRP A 274 5.27 -14.65 -20.23
CA TRP A 274 4.26 -14.34 -19.22
C TRP A 274 2.94 -15.06 -19.49
N TRP A 275 2.31 -15.52 -18.42
CA TRP A 275 0.91 -15.93 -18.39
C TRP A 275 0.10 -15.12 -17.37
N ALA A 276 0.73 -14.63 -16.30
CA ALA A 276 0.12 -13.70 -15.36
C ALA A 276 1.15 -12.80 -14.68
N MET A 277 0.70 -11.67 -14.15
CA MET A 277 1.52 -10.78 -13.31
C MET A 277 0.91 -10.63 -11.92
N GLY A 278 1.73 -10.70 -10.88
CA GLY A 278 1.21 -10.74 -9.52
C GLY A 278 2.05 -10.03 -8.47
N SER A 279 1.53 -10.10 -7.25
CA SER A 279 2.05 -9.44 -6.05
C SER A 279 1.90 -10.32 -4.80
N GLY A 280 2.45 -9.86 -3.68
CA GLY A 280 2.37 -10.55 -2.39
C GLY A 280 1.66 -9.72 -1.32
N ILE A 281 0.96 -10.39 -0.42
CA ILE A 281 0.41 -9.84 0.82
C ILE A 281 0.84 -10.77 1.96
N PHE A 282 1.39 -10.18 3.02
CA PHE A 282 1.87 -10.90 4.19
C PHE A 282 1.63 -10.08 5.47
N GLY A 283 1.68 -10.73 6.63
CA GLY A 283 1.53 -10.09 7.93
C GLY A 283 0.37 -10.64 8.75
N SER A 284 0.09 -9.97 9.87
CA SER A 284 -1.01 -10.32 10.76
C SER A 284 -2.38 -10.33 10.07
N GLU A 285 -3.35 -10.98 10.71
CA GLU A 285 -4.75 -11.01 10.27
C GLU A 285 -5.29 -9.57 10.11
N THR A 286 -5.05 -8.69 11.08
CA THR A 286 -5.46 -7.29 11.03
C THR A 286 -4.89 -6.54 9.83
N ARG A 287 -3.56 -6.63 9.60
CA ARG A 287 -2.92 -5.90 8.48
C ARG A 287 -3.39 -6.44 7.14
N SER A 288 -3.50 -7.75 7.00
CA SER A 288 -3.89 -8.40 5.76
C SER A 288 -5.35 -8.10 5.40
N ALA A 289 -6.27 -8.13 6.39
CA ALA A 289 -7.65 -7.65 6.22
C ALA A 289 -7.69 -6.17 5.80
N TYR A 290 -6.94 -5.30 6.50
CA TYR A 290 -6.82 -3.89 6.15
C TYR A 290 -6.37 -3.66 4.70
N VAL A 291 -5.36 -4.40 4.23
CA VAL A 291 -4.85 -4.28 2.86
C VAL A 291 -5.92 -4.64 1.83
N ALA A 292 -6.62 -5.77 2.04
CA ALA A 292 -7.68 -6.19 1.14
C ALA A 292 -8.87 -5.21 1.14
N MET A 293 -9.29 -4.71 2.31
CA MET A 293 -10.35 -3.71 2.39
C MET A 293 -9.95 -2.40 1.72
N SER A 294 -8.70 -1.96 1.88
CA SER A 294 -8.19 -0.76 1.21
C SER A 294 -8.14 -0.91 -0.31
N ALA A 295 -7.73 -2.09 -0.79
CA ALA A 295 -7.76 -2.40 -2.23
C ALA A 295 -9.18 -2.38 -2.81
N LEU A 296 -10.17 -2.87 -2.07
CA LEU A 296 -11.56 -2.96 -2.54
C LEU A 296 -12.37 -1.66 -2.36
N PHE A 297 -12.06 -0.84 -1.35
CA PHE A 297 -12.96 0.22 -0.91
C PHE A 297 -12.32 1.59 -0.66
N ALA A 298 -11.00 1.70 -0.47
CA ALA A 298 -10.39 3.00 -0.19
C ALA A 298 -10.61 3.93 -1.39
N PRO A 299 -11.13 5.16 -1.19
CA PRO A 299 -11.27 6.12 -2.27
C PRO A 299 -9.88 6.60 -2.72
N ARG A 300 -9.76 6.95 -4.00
CA ARG A 300 -8.54 7.54 -4.58
C ARG A 300 -8.89 8.88 -5.18
N THR A 301 -8.48 9.94 -4.52
CA THR A 301 -8.83 11.33 -4.84
C THR A 301 -7.61 12.23 -4.92
N THR A 302 -6.49 11.83 -4.33
CA THR A 302 -5.26 12.61 -4.25
C THR A 302 -4.03 11.80 -4.67
N ALA A 303 -3.05 12.47 -5.29
CA ALA A 303 -1.75 11.87 -5.57
C ALA A 303 -0.62 12.88 -5.32
N TRP A 304 0.33 12.51 -4.47
CA TRP A 304 1.47 13.34 -4.11
C TRP A 304 2.73 12.76 -4.73
N LEU A 305 3.57 13.62 -5.31
CA LEU A 305 4.71 13.17 -6.09
C LEU A 305 6.00 13.90 -5.69
N VAL A 306 7.07 13.15 -5.52
CA VAL A 306 8.36 13.65 -5.03
C VAL A 306 9.47 13.21 -5.98
N HIS A 307 10.30 14.16 -6.39
CA HIS A 307 11.49 13.90 -7.20
C HIS A 307 12.71 14.54 -6.54
N THR A 308 13.70 13.71 -6.20
CA THR A 308 14.84 14.16 -5.39
C THR A 308 16.07 14.53 -6.21
N TYR A 309 16.08 14.28 -7.53
CA TYR A 309 17.19 14.61 -8.42
C TYR A 309 17.08 16.03 -8.98
N ASP A 310 18.22 16.62 -9.37
CA ASP A 310 18.29 17.97 -9.94
C ASP A 310 17.94 18.02 -11.44
N GLY A 311 17.75 16.86 -12.08
CA GLY A 311 17.48 16.68 -13.50
C GLY A 311 18.67 16.09 -14.27
N GLY A 312 18.66 16.27 -15.60
CA GLY A 312 19.67 15.71 -16.51
C GLY A 312 19.43 14.24 -16.89
N GLU A 313 19.97 13.82 -18.03
CA GLU A 313 19.83 12.43 -18.49
C GLU A 313 20.65 11.46 -17.59
N PRO A 314 20.13 10.26 -17.29
CA PRO A 314 18.81 9.72 -17.65
C PRO A 314 17.67 10.08 -16.66
N TRP A 315 17.98 10.78 -15.56
CA TRP A 315 17.05 11.01 -14.44
C TRP A 315 15.84 11.88 -14.81
N GLN A 316 16.00 12.80 -15.77
CA GLN A 316 14.94 13.68 -16.27
C GLN A 316 13.74 12.90 -16.83
N GLN A 317 13.95 11.70 -17.38
CA GLN A 317 12.87 10.86 -17.89
C GLN A 317 11.93 10.38 -16.77
N TYR A 318 12.40 10.42 -15.53
CA TYR A 318 11.67 10.02 -14.33
C TYR A 318 11.25 11.22 -13.48
N ASP A 319 11.19 12.40 -14.09
CA ASP A 319 10.55 13.57 -13.49
C ASP A 319 9.06 13.26 -13.24
N VAL A 320 8.55 13.77 -12.12
CA VAL A 320 7.18 13.49 -11.67
C VAL A 320 6.16 14.52 -12.14
N THR A 321 6.60 15.66 -12.66
CA THR A 321 5.71 16.77 -13.06
C THR A 321 4.74 16.35 -14.17
N PRO A 322 5.18 15.68 -15.26
CA PRO A 322 4.24 15.23 -16.29
C PRO A 322 3.23 14.19 -15.77
N ALA A 323 3.63 13.38 -14.78
CA ALA A 323 2.71 12.43 -14.14
C ALA A 323 1.62 13.14 -13.33
N ALA A 324 1.97 14.22 -12.62
CA ALA A 324 1.03 15.04 -11.88
C ALA A 324 -0.03 15.67 -12.80
N GLU A 325 0.39 16.22 -13.94
CA GLU A 325 -0.52 16.77 -14.95
C GLU A 325 -1.48 15.70 -15.48
N GLU A 326 -0.96 14.51 -15.77
CA GLU A 326 -1.76 13.41 -16.31
C GLU A 326 -2.77 12.87 -15.28
N LEU A 327 -2.37 12.69 -14.02
CA LEU A 327 -3.28 12.30 -12.93
C LEU A 327 -4.35 13.37 -12.66
N THR A 328 -4.01 14.66 -12.83
CA THR A 328 -4.97 15.77 -12.68
C THR A 328 -6.06 15.71 -13.74
N LYS A 329 -5.72 15.43 -15.00
CA LYS A 329 -6.71 15.22 -16.08
C LYS A 329 -7.66 14.06 -15.79
N GLN A 330 -7.23 13.11 -14.98
CA GLN A 330 -8.01 11.94 -14.58
C GLN A 330 -8.88 12.18 -13.34
N GLY A 331 -8.85 13.39 -12.78
CA GLY A 331 -9.70 13.83 -11.67
C GLY A 331 -9.08 13.67 -10.29
N LEU A 332 -7.77 13.38 -10.18
CA LEU A 332 -7.07 13.39 -8.89
C LEU A 332 -6.55 14.79 -8.57
N LEU A 333 -6.56 15.17 -7.30
CA LEU A 333 -5.85 16.35 -6.80
C LEU A 333 -4.37 16.02 -6.64
N THR A 334 -3.49 16.79 -7.28
CA THR A 334 -2.05 16.49 -7.26
C THR A 334 -1.21 17.55 -6.57
N GLN A 335 -0.13 17.12 -5.93
CA GLN A 335 0.91 18.00 -5.36
C GLN A 335 2.30 17.46 -5.70
N THR A 336 3.26 18.35 -5.94
CA THR A 336 4.63 18.00 -6.32
C THR A 336 5.69 18.65 -5.44
N TRP A 337 6.71 17.88 -5.07
CA TRP A 337 7.91 18.34 -4.38
C TRP A 337 9.14 17.98 -5.22
N VAL A 338 9.82 19.00 -5.72
CA VAL A 338 11.00 18.88 -6.58
C VAL A 338 12.06 19.88 -6.12
N ARG A 339 13.35 19.57 -6.36
CA ARG A 339 14.49 20.47 -6.06
C ARG A 339 14.46 20.97 -4.61
N GLU A 340 14.50 22.28 -4.39
CA GLU A 340 14.45 22.92 -3.06
C GLU A 340 13.26 22.50 -2.18
N ARG A 341 12.17 22.03 -2.78
CA ARG A 341 11.00 21.50 -2.05
C ARG A 341 11.14 20.03 -1.67
N ALA A 342 12.13 19.32 -2.20
CA ALA A 342 12.43 17.92 -1.94
C ALA A 342 13.73 17.74 -1.11
N THR A 343 14.16 18.77 -0.39
CA THR A 343 15.26 18.68 0.59
C THR A 343 14.82 17.91 1.84
N ILE A 344 15.77 17.42 2.64
CA ILE A 344 15.46 16.72 3.91
C ILE A 344 14.66 17.59 4.89
N ASP A 345 14.95 18.89 4.96
CA ASP A 345 14.26 19.81 5.86
C ASP A 345 12.82 20.07 5.39
N ALA A 346 12.61 20.28 4.08
CA ALA A 346 11.29 20.42 3.50
C ALA A 346 10.46 19.13 3.67
N TRP A 347 11.09 17.96 3.49
CA TRP A 347 10.45 16.67 3.73
C TRP A 347 10.00 16.51 5.17
N ARG A 348 10.88 16.77 6.15
CA ARG A 348 10.52 16.62 7.57
C ARG A 348 9.43 17.60 8.01
N LEU A 349 9.40 18.80 7.43
CA LEU A 349 8.29 19.75 7.63
C LEU A 349 6.96 19.20 7.10
N LEU A 350 7.00 18.49 5.97
CA LEU A 350 5.82 17.86 5.36
C LEU A 350 5.27 16.71 6.23
N LEU A 351 6.14 15.97 6.93
CA LEU A 351 5.72 14.86 7.81
C LEU A 351 4.94 15.31 9.06
N MET A 352 4.99 16.60 9.40
CA MET A 352 4.34 17.08 10.61
C MET A 352 2.82 16.96 10.52
N GLY A 353 2.23 16.19 11.43
CA GLY A 353 0.78 16.07 11.58
C GLY A 353 0.10 15.21 10.53
N GLY A 354 0.83 14.25 9.96
CA GLY A 354 0.26 13.21 9.11
C GLY A 354 0.35 13.53 7.62
N PHE A 355 0.30 12.46 6.82
CA PHE A 355 0.47 12.51 5.38
C PHE A 355 -0.80 11.99 4.69
N GLY A 356 -1.63 12.91 4.21
CA GLY A 356 -2.98 12.65 3.75
C GLY A 356 -3.13 12.42 2.24
N CYS A 357 -2.24 11.65 1.61
CA CYS A 357 -2.37 11.30 0.19
C CYS A 357 -2.91 9.87 -0.01
N ASP A 358 -3.63 9.64 -1.11
CA ASP A 358 -4.15 8.31 -1.47
C ASP A 358 -3.16 7.56 -2.38
N ALA A 359 -2.31 8.30 -3.10
CA ALA A 359 -1.18 7.76 -3.84
C ALA A 359 0.08 8.61 -3.63
N LEU A 360 1.23 7.95 -3.48
CA LEU A 360 2.54 8.57 -3.30
C LEU A 360 3.51 8.03 -4.36
N PHE A 361 4.07 8.91 -5.17
CA PHE A 361 5.15 8.59 -6.11
C PHE A 361 6.44 9.22 -5.60
N VAL A 362 7.48 8.42 -5.40
CA VAL A 362 8.80 8.95 -5.00
C VAL A 362 9.85 8.41 -5.95
N ASN A 363 10.65 9.33 -6.50
CA ASN A 363 11.87 9.02 -7.23
C ASN A 363 13.08 9.42 -6.39
N SER A 364 13.81 8.42 -5.91
CA SER A 364 14.94 8.53 -4.99
C SER A 364 15.98 7.42 -5.25
N HIS A 365 17.03 7.37 -4.45
CA HIS A 365 18.08 6.34 -4.44
C HIS A 365 18.50 6.02 -3.02
N GLY A 366 19.11 4.85 -2.82
CA GLY A 366 19.63 4.49 -1.51
C GLY A 366 19.64 2.98 -1.31
N VAL A 367 19.44 2.59 -0.06
CA VAL A 367 19.44 1.20 0.39
C VAL A 367 18.21 0.93 1.25
N HIS A 368 17.98 -0.31 1.69
CA HIS A 368 16.77 -0.63 2.43
C HIS A 368 16.57 0.16 3.75
N THR A 369 17.59 0.83 4.31
CA THR A 369 17.46 1.65 5.53
C THR A 369 17.35 3.16 5.29
N GLN A 370 17.61 3.62 4.07
CA GLN A 370 17.88 5.03 3.77
C GLN A 370 17.46 5.41 2.35
N PHE A 371 16.94 6.62 2.19
CA PHE A 371 16.59 7.17 0.88
C PHE A 371 17.09 8.60 0.71
N GLY A 372 17.63 8.88 -0.47
CA GLY A 372 18.22 10.16 -0.85
C GLY A 372 17.16 11.23 -1.00
N MET A 373 17.50 12.44 -0.55
CA MET A 373 16.73 13.66 -0.72
C MET A 373 17.52 14.64 -1.59
N ASN A 374 16.87 15.69 -2.07
CA ASN A 374 17.54 16.72 -2.85
C ASN A 374 18.66 17.40 -2.03
N GLY A 375 19.69 17.89 -2.72
CA GLY A 375 20.88 18.49 -2.08
C GLY A 375 21.88 17.47 -1.51
N GLY A 376 21.80 16.19 -1.90
CA GLY A 376 22.74 15.14 -1.48
C GLY A 376 22.58 14.69 -0.02
N THR A 377 21.43 14.98 0.60
CA THR A 377 21.10 14.56 1.96
C THR A 377 20.35 13.23 1.95
N THR A 378 20.26 12.57 3.10
CA THR A 378 19.65 11.24 3.21
C THR A 378 18.67 11.19 4.37
N ALA A 379 17.45 10.74 4.06
CA ALA A 379 16.44 10.35 5.03
C ALA A 379 16.63 8.87 5.42
N ASN A 380 16.11 8.48 6.58
CA ASN A 380 16.13 7.07 7.02
C ASN A 380 14.72 6.50 7.13
N ALA A 381 14.59 5.20 7.43
CA ALA A 381 13.29 4.56 7.60
C ALA A 381 12.36 5.28 8.60
N GLY A 382 12.87 5.93 9.65
CA GLY A 382 12.06 6.72 10.57
C GLY A 382 11.48 8.01 9.97
N ASP A 383 12.03 8.47 8.85
CA ASP A 383 11.55 9.62 8.06
C ASP A 383 10.53 9.18 6.97
N VAL A 384 10.07 7.93 6.98
CA VAL A 384 8.90 7.49 6.20
C VAL A 384 7.63 8.10 6.82
N PRO A 385 6.67 8.61 6.03
CA PRO A 385 5.50 9.28 6.57
C PRO A 385 4.61 8.35 7.41
N LEU A 386 4.00 8.90 8.45
CA LEU A 386 2.78 8.33 9.03
C LEU A 386 1.60 8.82 8.19
N PHE A 387 0.89 7.89 7.55
CA PHE A 387 -0.24 8.25 6.70
C PHE A 387 -1.52 8.45 7.51
N ASP A 388 -2.36 9.38 7.06
CA ASP A 388 -3.67 9.60 7.67
C ASP A 388 -4.74 8.70 7.04
N HIS A 389 -4.54 8.29 5.80
CA HIS A 389 -5.44 7.46 4.99
C HIS A 389 -4.68 6.26 4.38
N PRO A 390 -5.38 5.23 3.89
CA PRO A 390 -4.76 4.18 3.11
C PRO A 390 -4.07 4.72 1.86
N VAL A 391 -2.83 4.29 1.61
CA VAL A 391 -2.01 4.84 0.52
C VAL A 391 -1.48 3.77 -0.43
N MET A 392 -1.40 4.14 -1.72
CA MET A 392 -0.68 3.41 -2.76
C MET A 392 0.69 4.04 -2.97
N VAL A 393 1.77 3.28 -2.96
CA VAL A 393 3.13 3.82 -3.05
C VAL A 393 3.86 3.27 -4.27
N HIS A 394 4.38 4.16 -5.11
CA HIS A 394 5.38 3.83 -6.13
C HIS A 394 6.71 4.43 -5.69
N PHE A 395 7.65 3.57 -5.28
CA PHE A 395 8.93 3.99 -4.73
C PHE A 395 10.07 3.53 -5.65
N LEU A 396 10.42 4.40 -6.60
CA LEU A 396 11.57 4.21 -7.47
C LEU A 396 12.82 4.41 -6.62
N HIS A 397 13.39 3.30 -6.18
CA HIS A 397 14.49 3.24 -5.22
C HIS A 397 15.06 1.82 -5.13
N SER A 398 16.37 1.68 -5.03
CA SER A 398 17.06 0.40 -4.89
C SER A 398 16.81 -0.24 -3.51
N PHE A 399 16.66 -1.57 -3.45
CA PHE A 399 16.51 -2.33 -2.19
C PHE A 399 15.31 -1.93 -1.32
N SER A 400 14.36 -1.16 -1.82
CA SER A 400 13.27 -0.62 -1.00
C SER A 400 12.36 -1.70 -0.40
N LEU A 401 12.28 -2.88 -1.05
CA LEU A 401 11.60 -4.10 -0.60
C LEU A 401 12.57 -5.26 -0.34
N GLU A 402 13.83 -4.99 -0.01
CA GLU A 402 14.81 -6.06 0.25
C GLU A 402 14.45 -6.91 1.48
N VAL A 403 13.86 -6.27 2.50
CA VAL A 403 13.46 -6.88 3.78
C VAL A 403 12.08 -6.34 4.22
N PRO A 404 11.03 -6.56 3.42
CA PRO A 404 9.78 -5.79 3.47
C PRO A 404 8.95 -6.05 4.73
N ASN A 405 9.23 -7.10 5.50
CA ASN A 405 8.58 -7.39 6.77
C ASN A 405 9.30 -6.81 7.99
N LEU A 406 10.46 -6.16 7.80
CA LEU A 406 11.17 -5.46 8.87
C LEU A 406 10.82 -3.98 8.85
N GLU A 407 10.19 -3.49 9.91
CA GLU A 407 9.72 -2.10 10.01
C GLU A 407 10.87 -1.08 9.98
N ASP A 408 12.10 -1.45 10.36
CA ASP A 408 13.28 -0.58 10.28
C ASP A 408 13.86 -0.44 8.86
N SER A 409 13.22 -1.06 7.87
CA SER A 409 13.49 -0.78 6.46
C SER A 409 12.52 0.24 5.88
N VAL A 410 12.91 0.91 4.80
CA VAL A 410 12.11 1.92 4.10
C VAL A 410 10.78 1.31 3.64
N GLY A 411 10.78 0.25 2.84
CA GLY A 411 9.54 -0.38 2.38
C GLY A 411 8.75 -1.04 3.51
N GLY A 412 9.43 -1.66 4.48
CA GLY A 412 8.76 -2.23 5.64
C GLY A 412 8.06 -1.17 6.50
N ARG A 413 8.65 0.02 6.67
CA ARG A 413 7.99 1.15 7.34
C ARG A 413 6.82 1.68 6.54
N PHE A 414 6.93 1.82 5.21
CA PHE A 414 5.80 2.24 4.37
C PHE A 414 4.60 1.28 4.55
N ILE A 415 4.85 -0.03 4.50
CA ILE A 415 3.83 -1.07 4.72
C ILE A 415 3.25 -0.97 6.16
N ALA A 416 4.12 -0.85 7.16
CA ALA A 416 3.70 -0.72 8.56
C ALA A 416 2.90 0.57 8.83
N ASN A 417 3.12 1.63 8.05
CA ASN A 417 2.47 2.92 8.20
C ASN A 417 1.20 3.09 7.37
N GLY A 418 0.75 2.05 6.66
CA GLY A 418 -0.56 2.05 5.98
C GLY A 418 -0.51 1.92 4.46
N ALA A 419 0.66 1.69 3.85
CA ALA A 419 0.70 1.36 2.42
C ALA A 419 -0.01 0.02 2.17
N TYR A 420 -1.08 0.03 1.37
CA TYR A 420 -1.84 -1.18 1.01
C TYR A 420 -1.53 -1.67 -0.40
N ALA A 421 -0.92 -0.83 -1.22
CA ALA A 421 -0.28 -1.21 -2.46
C ALA A 421 1.11 -0.55 -2.50
N TYR A 422 2.16 -1.29 -2.82
CA TYR A 422 3.52 -0.76 -2.90
C TYR A 422 4.26 -1.39 -4.07
N PHE A 423 4.91 -0.58 -4.90
CA PHE A 423 5.82 -1.05 -5.94
C PHE A 423 7.24 -0.53 -5.70
N GLY A 424 8.23 -1.43 -5.72
CA GLY A 424 9.63 -1.08 -5.49
C GLY A 424 10.58 -2.20 -5.93
N SER A 425 11.73 -2.35 -5.26
CA SER A 425 12.75 -3.33 -5.64
C SER A 425 13.29 -4.13 -4.47
N VAL A 426 13.53 -5.43 -4.67
CA VAL A 426 14.08 -6.35 -3.65
C VAL A 426 15.61 -6.35 -3.62
N TYR A 427 16.23 -5.72 -4.62
CA TYR A 427 17.68 -5.64 -4.83
C TYR A 427 17.99 -4.47 -5.77
N GLU A 428 19.27 -4.14 -6.05
CA GLU A 428 19.66 -3.10 -7.01
C GLU A 428 19.08 -3.36 -8.42
N PRO A 429 18.07 -2.59 -8.87
CA PRO A 429 17.30 -2.95 -10.07
C PRO A 429 17.85 -2.30 -11.35
N MET A 430 18.76 -1.33 -11.27
CA MET A 430 19.02 -0.38 -12.36
C MET A 430 17.80 0.48 -12.70
N LEU A 431 18.05 1.70 -13.15
CA LEU A 431 16.99 2.66 -13.46
C LEU A 431 15.97 2.14 -14.50
N PRO A 432 16.37 1.54 -15.65
CA PRO A 432 15.41 1.12 -16.68
C PRO A 432 14.49 -0.06 -16.31
N ALA A 433 14.68 -0.66 -15.13
CA ALA A 433 13.73 -1.63 -14.62
C ALA A 433 12.41 -1.00 -14.16
N PHE A 434 12.43 0.30 -13.85
CA PHE A 434 11.24 1.05 -13.45
C PHE A 434 10.58 1.72 -14.65
N VAL A 435 9.26 1.81 -14.61
CA VAL A 435 8.47 2.55 -15.58
C VAL A 435 8.49 4.05 -15.22
N PRO A 436 8.73 4.97 -16.17
CA PRO A 436 8.64 6.40 -15.91
C PRO A 436 7.28 6.80 -15.30
N PRO A 437 7.23 7.67 -14.27
CA PRO A 437 5.99 8.04 -13.59
C PRO A 437 4.89 8.54 -14.53
N ALA A 438 5.26 9.29 -15.58
CA ALA A 438 4.31 9.79 -16.58
C ALA A 438 3.60 8.65 -17.33
N LEU A 439 4.33 7.58 -17.65
CA LEU A 439 3.75 6.40 -18.31
C LEU A 439 2.88 5.59 -17.33
N ILE A 440 3.26 5.50 -16.05
CA ILE A 440 2.41 4.89 -15.01
C ILE A 440 1.08 5.65 -14.91
N ALA A 441 1.13 6.98 -14.84
CA ALA A 441 -0.05 7.83 -14.80
C ALA A 441 -0.96 7.62 -16.04
N ALA A 442 -0.38 7.59 -17.25
CA ALA A 442 -1.14 7.32 -18.47
C ALA A 442 -1.78 5.92 -18.48
N ARG A 443 -1.06 4.88 -18.01
CA ARG A 443 -1.58 3.51 -17.89
C ARG A 443 -2.73 3.41 -16.89
N CYS A 444 -2.60 4.03 -15.72
CA CYS A 444 -3.71 4.15 -14.75
C CYS A 444 -4.88 4.94 -15.36
N GLY A 445 -4.56 5.92 -16.21
CA GLY A 445 -5.50 6.64 -17.08
C GLY A 445 -6.39 5.73 -17.92
N ALA A 446 -5.82 4.67 -18.47
CA ALA A 446 -6.49 3.63 -19.22
C ALA A 446 -7.02 2.47 -18.35
N LEU A 447 -7.15 2.69 -17.03
CA LEU A 447 -7.60 1.72 -16.03
C LEU A 447 -6.70 0.49 -15.87
N VAL A 448 -5.46 0.51 -16.35
CA VAL A 448 -4.51 -0.56 -16.04
C VAL A 448 -4.29 -0.57 -14.52
N PRO A 449 -4.40 -1.73 -13.83
CA PRO A 449 -4.17 -1.81 -12.39
C PRO A 449 -2.80 -1.28 -11.98
N PHE A 450 -2.71 -0.59 -10.84
CA PHE A 450 -1.56 0.21 -10.46
C PHE A 450 -0.23 -0.58 -10.40
N LEU A 451 -0.25 -1.76 -9.77
CA LEU A 451 0.96 -2.59 -9.63
C LEU A 451 1.42 -3.15 -10.98
N LEU A 452 0.49 -3.38 -11.90
CA LEU A 452 0.79 -3.78 -13.28
C LEU A 452 1.29 -2.58 -14.09
N ALA A 453 0.65 -1.41 -13.93
CA ALA A 453 1.03 -0.18 -14.60
C ALA A 453 2.49 0.22 -14.30
N ALA A 454 2.96 -0.07 -13.08
CA ALA A 454 4.33 0.15 -12.64
C ALA A 454 5.35 -0.90 -13.15
N ARG A 455 4.89 -2.02 -13.74
CA ARG A 455 5.77 -3.09 -14.22
C ARG A 455 6.22 -2.86 -15.67
N THR A 456 7.48 -3.18 -15.92
CA THR A 456 8.05 -3.23 -17.27
C THR A 456 7.58 -4.51 -17.95
N MET A 457 6.79 -4.37 -19.01
CA MET A 457 6.16 -5.50 -19.72
C MET A 457 6.84 -5.82 -21.05
N GLU A 458 7.65 -4.91 -21.57
CA GLU A 458 8.35 -5.04 -22.86
C GLU A 458 9.83 -4.66 -22.74
N GLY A 459 10.63 -5.13 -23.69
CA GLY A 459 12.07 -4.84 -23.75
C GLY A 459 12.93 -5.69 -22.80
N ALA A 460 14.22 -5.33 -22.70
CA ALA A 460 15.21 -6.17 -22.02
C ALA A 460 14.93 -6.38 -20.52
N PHE A 461 14.30 -5.41 -19.86
CA PHE A 461 13.93 -5.45 -18.43
C PHE A 461 12.53 -6.04 -18.17
N ALA A 462 11.85 -6.55 -19.20
CA ALA A 462 10.62 -7.34 -19.03
C ALA A 462 10.87 -8.82 -18.71
N ARG A 463 12.13 -9.23 -18.69
CA ARG A 463 12.59 -10.55 -18.21
C ARG A 463 12.61 -10.58 -16.67
N PRO A 464 12.60 -11.75 -16.03
CA PRO A 464 12.62 -11.85 -14.57
C PRO A 464 13.70 -10.97 -13.95
N TRP A 465 13.29 -10.05 -13.09
CA TRP A 465 14.20 -9.05 -12.52
C TRP A 465 13.86 -8.69 -11.09
N ARG A 466 14.32 -7.53 -10.61
CA ARG A 466 14.45 -7.19 -9.19
C ARG A 466 13.33 -6.30 -8.64
N THR A 467 12.30 -6.01 -9.44
CA THR A 467 11.14 -5.21 -9.00
C THR A 467 10.03 -6.10 -8.43
N ALA A 468 9.24 -5.58 -7.50
CA ALA A 468 8.20 -6.35 -6.80
C ALA A 468 7.02 -5.47 -6.41
N GLY A 469 5.85 -6.11 -6.27
CA GLY A 469 4.61 -5.48 -5.81
C GLY A 469 4.09 -6.09 -4.50
N TYR A 470 3.68 -5.24 -3.57
CA TYR A 470 2.88 -5.54 -2.38
C TYR A 470 1.42 -5.16 -2.62
N GLY A 471 0.47 -5.97 -2.16
CA GLY A 471 -0.97 -5.64 -2.20
C GLY A 471 -1.74 -6.43 -3.26
N ASP A 472 -2.98 -6.01 -3.53
CA ASP A 472 -3.85 -6.60 -4.57
C ASP A 472 -3.40 -6.12 -5.97
N PRO A 473 -3.03 -7.06 -6.88
CA PRO A 473 -2.55 -6.71 -8.23
C PRO A 473 -3.62 -6.01 -9.07
N LEU A 474 -4.90 -6.17 -8.74
CA LEU A 474 -6.03 -5.58 -9.46
C LEU A 474 -6.46 -4.22 -8.91
N THR A 475 -5.76 -3.65 -7.92
CA THR A 475 -6.08 -2.31 -7.41
C THR A 475 -5.97 -1.24 -8.50
N LEU A 476 -7.03 -0.49 -8.72
CA LEU A 476 -7.07 0.62 -9.69
C LEU A 476 -6.71 1.95 -9.02
N LEU A 477 -5.76 2.69 -9.60
CA LEU A 477 -5.54 4.11 -9.29
C LEU A 477 -6.49 4.96 -10.15
N ALA A 478 -7.75 5.05 -9.72
CA ALA A 478 -8.78 5.82 -10.38
C ALA A 478 -9.83 6.30 -9.37
N THR A 479 -10.45 7.45 -9.65
CA THR A 479 -11.53 7.98 -8.81
C THR A 479 -12.77 7.08 -8.87
N ALA A 480 -13.57 7.08 -7.81
CA ALA A 480 -14.83 6.33 -7.76
C ALA A 480 -15.76 6.69 -8.93
N ASN A 481 -15.79 7.96 -9.34
CA ASN A 481 -16.55 8.43 -10.49
C ASN A 481 -16.06 7.82 -11.81
N LYS A 482 -14.74 7.70 -12.00
CA LYS A 482 -14.15 7.13 -13.21
C LYS A 482 -14.44 5.63 -13.32
N ILE A 483 -14.38 4.91 -12.20
CA ILE A 483 -14.73 3.48 -12.14
C ILE A 483 -16.26 3.29 -12.28
N GLY A 484 -17.06 4.23 -11.73
CA GLY A 484 -18.52 4.17 -11.68
C GLY A 484 -19.05 3.48 -10.42
N ILE A 485 -18.30 3.53 -9.31
CA ILE A 485 -18.72 2.90 -8.05
C ILE A 485 -19.94 3.64 -7.48
N LYS A 486 -21.00 2.88 -7.18
CA LYS A 486 -22.21 3.41 -6.54
C LYS A 486 -22.14 3.20 -5.03
N ARG A 487 -22.10 4.29 -4.25
CA ARG A 487 -22.29 4.24 -2.80
C ARG A 487 -23.78 4.32 -2.47
N ILE A 488 -24.27 3.44 -1.59
CA ILE A 488 -25.67 3.39 -1.15
C ILE A 488 -25.76 3.58 0.36
N ASP A 489 -26.95 3.90 0.86
CA ASP A 489 -27.15 4.02 2.29
C ASP A 489 -26.91 2.69 3.01
N PRO A 490 -26.48 2.72 4.28
CA PRO A 490 -26.26 1.51 5.07
C PRO A 490 -27.52 0.64 5.15
N PRO A 491 -27.39 -0.70 5.10
CA PRO A 491 -28.54 -1.60 5.31
C PRO A 491 -29.15 -1.39 6.69
N ILE A 492 -30.45 -1.65 6.88
CA ILE A 492 -31.07 -1.53 8.20
C ILE A 492 -30.43 -2.53 9.17
N ASP A 493 -30.00 -2.05 10.34
CA ASP A 493 -29.33 -2.84 11.36
C ASP A 493 -29.53 -2.15 12.72
N ASP A 494 -29.91 -2.92 13.74
CA ASP A 494 -30.17 -2.42 15.09
C ASP A 494 -28.90 -2.24 15.92
N ALA A 495 -27.73 -2.62 15.40
CA ALA A 495 -26.46 -2.43 16.09
C ALA A 495 -26.19 -0.93 16.33
N PRO A 496 -25.90 -0.52 17.59
CA PRO A 496 -25.60 0.88 17.88
C PRO A 496 -24.31 1.30 17.19
N THR A 497 -24.32 2.53 16.67
CA THR A 497 -23.11 3.11 16.05
C THR A 497 -22.08 3.49 17.10
N LEU A 498 -20.80 3.49 16.74
CA LEU A 498 -19.74 3.92 17.64
C LEU A 498 -19.91 5.38 18.09
N ARG A 499 -20.40 6.26 17.19
CA ARG A 499 -20.74 7.65 17.56
C ARG A 499 -21.88 7.73 18.59
N ALA A 500 -22.89 6.87 18.47
CA ALA A 500 -23.96 6.82 19.47
C ALA A 500 -23.45 6.33 20.83
N ASN A 501 -22.55 5.33 20.84
CA ASN A 501 -21.90 4.86 22.07
C ASN A 501 -21.06 5.97 22.71
N ALA A 502 -20.24 6.68 21.92
CA ALA A 502 -19.47 7.83 22.41
C ALA A 502 -20.37 8.92 23.02
N ALA A 503 -21.49 9.26 22.36
CA ALA A 503 -22.44 10.24 22.87
C ALA A 503 -23.10 9.81 24.19
N ALA A 504 -23.41 8.52 24.34
CA ALA A 504 -23.93 7.96 25.58
C ALA A 504 -22.89 8.05 26.72
N ASP A 505 -21.62 7.74 26.44
CA ASP A 505 -20.54 7.84 27.41
C ASP A 505 -20.22 9.29 27.81
N LEU A 506 -20.25 10.23 26.86
CA LEU A 506 -20.15 11.67 27.15
C LEU A 506 -21.31 12.15 28.04
N THR A 507 -22.52 11.66 27.79
CA THR A 507 -23.71 11.95 28.61
C THR A 507 -23.52 11.39 30.02
N LYS A 508 -23.05 10.14 30.15
CA LYS A 508 -22.73 9.52 31.44
C LYS A 508 -21.69 10.33 32.22
N PHE A 509 -20.62 10.79 31.57
CA PHE A 509 -19.64 11.66 32.22
C PHE A 509 -20.28 12.98 32.69
N ARG A 510 -21.10 13.64 31.87
CA ARG A 510 -21.77 14.89 32.24
C ARG A 510 -22.59 14.71 33.53
N ASP A 511 -23.34 13.63 33.62
CA ASP A 511 -24.34 13.39 34.68
C ASP A 511 -23.72 12.81 35.95
N THR A 512 -22.71 11.94 35.82
CA THR A 512 -22.13 11.20 36.96
C THR A 512 -20.71 11.64 37.34
N LYS A 513 -20.06 12.44 36.48
CA LYS A 513 -18.62 12.79 36.57
C LYS A 513 -17.68 11.59 36.52
N ASP A 514 -18.14 10.44 36.03
CA ASP A 514 -17.32 9.25 35.80
C ASP A 514 -16.31 9.47 34.67
N ALA A 515 -15.07 9.79 35.01
CA ALA A 515 -14.00 10.04 34.05
C ALA A 515 -13.63 8.79 33.22
N SER A 516 -13.98 7.58 33.65
CA SER A 516 -13.77 6.37 32.83
C SER A 516 -14.65 6.36 31.59
N ALA A 517 -15.83 6.98 31.66
CA ALA A 517 -16.70 7.16 30.50
C ALA A 517 -16.05 8.08 29.45
N LEU A 518 -15.26 9.08 29.84
CA LEU A 518 -14.50 9.88 28.87
C LEU A 518 -13.45 9.06 28.12
N VAL A 519 -12.79 8.11 28.80
CA VAL A 519 -11.81 7.22 28.16
C VAL A 519 -12.51 6.37 27.09
N SER A 520 -13.66 5.76 27.44
CA SER A 520 -14.46 4.99 26.49
C SER A 520 -14.93 5.84 25.31
N ALA A 521 -15.47 7.03 25.57
CA ALA A 521 -15.88 7.95 24.51
C ALA A 521 -14.73 8.33 23.58
N MET A 522 -13.54 8.62 24.12
CA MET A 522 -12.35 8.95 23.32
C MET A 522 -11.92 7.80 22.43
N ARG A 523 -11.95 6.57 22.92
CA ARG A 523 -11.66 5.38 22.11
C ARG A 523 -12.60 5.28 20.92
N GLU A 524 -13.90 5.40 21.14
CA GLU A 524 -14.89 5.30 20.07
C GLU A 524 -14.80 6.48 19.07
N LEU A 525 -14.54 7.70 19.55
CA LEU A 525 -14.33 8.88 18.69
C LEU A 525 -13.05 8.76 17.84
N GLU A 526 -11.96 8.24 18.41
CA GLU A 526 -10.74 7.98 17.65
C GLU A 526 -11.02 6.99 16.52
N LEU A 527 -11.68 5.86 16.82
CA LEU A 527 -12.05 4.84 15.82
C LEU A 527 -12.95 5.42 14.72
N CYS A 528 -13.77 6.42 15.06
CA CYS A 528 -14.60 7.16 14.10
C CYS A 528 -13.82 8.19 13.26
N GLY A 529 -12.53 8.40 13.53
CA GLY A 529 -11.73 9.45 12.93
C GLY A 529 -12.12 10.87 13.37
N ASP A 530 -12.85 11.02 14.49
CA ASP A 530 -13.36 12.31 14.96
C ASP A 530 -12.34 13.02 15.87
N ASP A 531 -11.33 13.62 15.24
CA ASP A 531 -10.27 14.31 15.95
C ASP A 531 -10.78 15.50 16.78
N ALA A 532 -11.80 16.21 16.31
CA ALA A 532 -12.36 17.34 17.03
C ALA A 532 -13.01 16.88 18.34
N GLY A 533 -13.80 15.80 18.28
CA GLY A 533 -14.38 15.17 19.46
C GLY A 533 -13.31 14.65 20.43
N VAL A 534 -12.26 14.00 19.92
CA VAL A 534 -11.14 13.51 20.73
C VAL A 534 -10.41 14.65 21.45
N LEU A 535 -10.15 15.76 20.77
CA LEU A 535 -9.46 16.92 21.37
C LEU A 535 -10.28 17.56 22.49
N LEU A 536 -11.59 17.73 22.29
CA LEU A 536 -12.49 18.26 23.32
C LEU A 536 -12.57 17.31 24.53
N ALA A 537 -12.69 16.00 24.30
CA ALA A 537 -12.70 15.02 25.39
C ALA A 537 -11.35 14.97 26.13
N TRP A 538 -10.23 15.13 25.42
CA TRP A 538 -8.90 15.22 26.02
C TRP A 538 -8.76 16.42 26.96
N GLU A 539 -9.30 17.59 26.59
CA GLU A 539 -9.28 18.78 27.45
C GLU A 539 -9.95 18.51 28.80
N LEU A 540 -11.06 17.78 28.81
CA LEU A 540 -11.79 17.41 30.02
C LEU A 540 -11.01 16.38 30.86
N VAL A 541 -10.56 15.28 30.24
CA VAL A 541 -9.96 14.14 30.98
C VAL A 541 -8.52 14.40 31.42
N SER A 542 -7.79 15.30 30.76
CA SER A 542 -6.34 15.53 31.01
C SER A 542 -6.01 16.00 32.44
N SER A 543 -7.00 16.58 33.12
CA SER A 543 -6.94 17.06 34.51
C SER A 543 -7.43 16.04 35.56
N THR A 544 -7.92 14.88 35.11
CA THR A 544 -8.45 13.81 35.97
C THR A 544 -7.41 12.72 36.25
N ASP A 545 -7.73 11.81 37.15
CA ASP A 545 -6.96 10.58 37.40
C ASP A 545 -6.96 9.62 36.20
N GLN A 546 -7.91 9.75 35.27
CA GLN A 546 -8.02 8.94 34.05
C GLN A 546 -7.17 9.45 32.88
N ALA A 547 -6.43 10.55 33.04
CA ALA A 547 -5.63 11.14 31.97
C ALA A 547 -4.61 10.15 31.34
N ALA A 548 -4.06 9.23 32.12
CA ALA A 548 -3.12 8.22 31.62
C ALA A 548 -3.80 7.15 30.75
N ALA A 549 -5.03 6.75 31.11
CA ALA A 549 -5.82 5.80 30.33
C ALA A 549 -6.38 6.41 29.04
N ALA A 550 -6.69 7.72 29.06
CA ALA A 550 -7.14 8.46 27.88
C ALA A 550 -6.02 8.84 26.89
N ALA A 551 -4.79 9.01 27.40
CA ALA A 551 -3.68 9.54 26.60
C ALA A 551 -3.40 8.79 25.29
N PRO A 552 -3.43 7.44 25.23
CA PRO A 552 -3.24 6.70 23.97
C PRO A 552 -4.20 7.14 22.84
N TYR A 553 -5.45 7.46 23.17
CA TYR A 553 -6.48 7.85 22.21
C TYR A 553 -6.36 9.33 21.80
N ALA A 554 -5.67 10.15 22.58
CA ALA A 554 -5.43 11.56 22.25
C ALA A 554 -4.29 11.79 21.24
N LEU A 555 -3.30 10.88 21.19
CA LEU A 555 -2.04 11.12 20.47
C LEU A 555 -2.24 11.41 18.99
N GLY A 556 -3.09 10.62 18.30
CA GLY A 556 -3.34 10.81 16.86
C GLY A 556 -3.95 12.19 16.55
N ALA A 557 -4.98 12.58 17.29
CA ALA A 557 -5.65 13.87 17.09
C ALA A 557 -4.71 15.06 17.42
N LEU A 558 -3.93 14.96 18.49
CA LEU A 558 -2.92 15.96 18.86
C LEU A 558 -1.81 16.06 17.82
N PHE A 559 -1.38 14.92 17.26
CA PHE A 559 -0.39 14.86 16.18
C PHE A 559 -0.89 15.59 14.93
N ARG A 560 -2.08 15.25 14.43
CA ARG A 560 -2.69 15.89 13.25
C ARG A 560 -2.97 17.38 13.46
N ALA A 561 -3.37 17.77 14.67
CA ALA A 561 -3.50 19.18 15.06
C ALA A 561 -2.14 19.92 15.16
N ARG A 562 -1.01 19.20 15.00
CA ARG A 562 0.36 19.71 15.18
C ARG A 562 0.57 20.36 16.54
N ASP A 563 -0.10 19.82 17.57
CA ASP A 563 -0.13 20.41 18.90
C ASP A 563 1.14 20.10 19.70
N ILE A 564 2.15 20.94 19.51
CA ILE A 564 3.45 20.79 20.15
C ILE A 564 3.44 21.02 21.67
N VAL A 565 2.34 21.51 22.25
CA VAL A 565 2.24 21.80 23.68
C VAL A 565 1.60 20.62 24.41
N ARG A 566 0.46 20.15 23.91
CA ARG A 566 -0.33 19.08 24.54
C ARG A 566 0.16 17.69 24.15
N TYR A 567 0.74 17.50 22.96
CA TYR A 567 1.25 16.20 22.53
C TYR A 567 2.30 15.61 23.48
N PRO A 568 3.38 16.32 23.88
CA PRO A 568 4.37 15.75 24.81
C PRO A 568 3.79 15.38 26.18
N ILE A 569 2.76 16.09 26.63
CA ILE A 569 2.07 15.82 27.91
C ILE A 569 1.29 14.50 27.81
N ALA A 570 0.50 14.33 26.74
CA ALA A 570 -0.21 13.08 26.48
C ALA A 570 0.79 11.93 26.29
N PHE A 571 1.84 12.14 25.50
CA PHE A 571 2.87 11.12 25.24
C PHE A 571 3.55 10.68 26.54
N ALA A 572 3.95 11.60 27.42
CA ALA A 572 4.58 11.25 28.69
C ALA A 572 3.65 10.41 29.59
N LYS A 573 2.34 10.73 29.62
CA LYS A 573 1.33 9.95 30.36
C LYS A 573 1.14 8.56 29.73
N CYS A 574 1.06 8.49 28.41
CA CYS A 574 0.94 7.25 27.65
C CYS A 574 2.17 6.34 27.82
N ALA A 575 3.38 6.89 27.72
CA ALA A 575 4.64 6.14 27.80
C ALA A 575 4.85 5.43 29.15
N VAL A 576 4.29 5.97 30.24
CA VAL A 576 4.26 5.29 31.55
C VAL A 576 3.38 4.05 31.53
N VAL A 577 2.28 4.08 30.78
CA VAL A 577 1.38 2.93 30.58
C VAL A 577 2.01 1.93 29.61
N MET A 578 2.66 2.43 28.55
CA MET A 578 3.30 1.59 27.53
C MET A 578 4.60 0.93 28.00
N SER A 579 5.31 1.47 29.00
CA SER A 579 6.51 0.82 29.56
C SER A 579 6.21 -0.50 30.31
N GLY A 580 4.93 -0.83 30.52
CA GLY A 580 4.44 -2.14 30.97
C GLY A 580 3.84 -2.96 29.82
N ALA A 581 2.54 -3.24 29.87
CA ALA A 581 1.82 -4.15 28.96
C ALA A 581 1.77 -3.70 27.48
N GLY A 582 2.12 -2.44 27.19
CA GLY A 582 2.09 -1.89 25.82
C GLY A 582 3.43 -1.87 25.08
N LYS A 583 4.52 -2.32 25.71
CA LYS A 583 5.88 -2.19 25.16
C LYS A 583 6.03 -3.04 23.91
N GLY A 584 6.47 -2.44 22.80
CA GLY A 584 6.67 -3.15 21.54
C GLY A 584 5.39 -3.42 20.75
N THR A 585 4.26 -2.81 21.12
CA THR A 585 3.04 -2.83 20.31
C THR A 585 3.12 -1.82 19.15
N ASN A 586 2.27 -1.99 18.13
CA ASN A 586 2.12 -1.00 17.05
C ASN A 586 1.80 0.41 17.58
N ARG A 587 0.99 0.50 18.63
CA ARG A 587 0.65 1.77 19.28
C ARG A 587 1.88 2.49 19.86
N ASP A 588 2.75 1.75 20.54
CA ASP A 588 4.00 2.30 21.10
C ASP A 588 4.94 2.80 19.99
N ARG A 589 5.09 2.03 18.91
CA ARG A 589 5.84 2.45 17.73
C ARG A 589 5.28 3.74 17.13
N VAL A 590 3.99 3.78 16.81
CA VAL A 590 3.34 4.93 16.15
C VAL A 590 3.42 6.19 17.02
N ALA A 591 3.23 6.07 18.33
CA ALA A 591 3.39 7.18 19.27
C ALA A 591 4.81 7.78 19.24
N ARG A 592 5.85 6.93 19.13
CA ARG A 592 7.24 7.39 18.99
C ARG A 592 7.46 8.08 17.66
N GLU A 593 6.97 7.52 16.57
CA GLU A 593 7.06 8.15 15.24
C GLU A 593 6.38 9.52 15.20
N MET A 594 5.18 9.65 15.75
CA MET A 594 4.47 10.93 15.88
C MET A 594 5.27 11.96 16.70
N LEU A 595 5.88 11.54 17.82
CA LEU A 595 6.75 12.41 18.62
C LEU A 595 7.91 12.94 17.77
N TRP A 596 8.62 12.05 17.09
CA TRP A 596 9.77 12.44 16.27
C TRP A 596 9.35 13.31 15.08
N GLN A 597 8.32 12.94 14.32
CA GLN A 597 7.87 13.71 13.16
C GLN A 597 7.38 15.12 13.53
N LEU A 598 6.80 15.32 14.74
CA LEU A 598 6.44 16.66 15.21
C LEU A 598 7.66 17.54 15.54
N PHE A 599 8.71 16.97 16.13
CA PHE A 599 9.79 17.76 16.72
C PHE A 599 11.07 17.77 15.91
N LEU A 600 11.23 16.85 14.94
CA LEU A 600 12.44 16.74 14.13
C LEU A 600 12.75 18.02 13.34
N PRO A 601 11.79 18.70 12.68
CA PRO A 601 12.04 19.99 12.03
C PRO A 601 12.40 21.13 12.98
N ARG A 602 12.23 20.92 14.29
CA ARG A 602 12.35 21.95 15.32
C ARG A 602 13.56 21.77 16.22
N LEU A 603 14.37 20.72 16.03
CA LEU A 603 15.50 20.39 16.92
C LEU A 603 16.45 21.56 17.20
N GLY A 604 16.67 22.44 16.21
CA GLY A 604 17.51 23.62 16.35
C GLY A 604 16.96 24.69 17.32
N ALA A 605 15.63 24.75 17.50
CA ALA A 605 14.94 25.80 18.26
C ALA A 605 14.26 25.28 19.55
N ILE A 606 14.24 23.97 19.80
CA ILE A 606 13.63 23.42 21.02
C ILE A 606 14.47 23.81 22.25
N GLU A 607 13.81 24.36 23.27
CA GLU A 607 14.38 24.65 24.60
C GLU A 607 13.69 23.87 25.74
N ASP A 608 12.55 23.22 25.48
CA ASP A 608 11.84 22.44 26.50
C ASP A 608 12.62 21.17 26.84
N LYS A 609 13.26 21.18 28.02
CA LYS A 609 14.02 20.05 28.56
C LYS A 609 13.23 18.74 28.59
N ARG A 610 11.91 18.80 28.82
CA ARG A 610 11.06 17.62 28.89
C ARG A 610 10.93 16.97 27.52
N VAL A 611 10.71 17.77 26.47
CA VAL A 611 10.60 17.28 25.08
C VAL A 611 11.92 16.65 24.63
N VAL A 612 13.05 17.32 24.90
CA VAL A 612 14.38 16.80 24.56
C VAL A 612 14.67 15.48 25.28
N ALA A 613 14.31 15.37 26.56
CA ALA A 613 14.44 14.13 27.31
C ALA A 613 13.54 13.00 26.77
N LEU A 614 12.31 13.31 26.35
CA LEU A 614 11.41 12.33 25.73
C LEU A 614 12.00 11.80 24.42
N LEU A 615 12.42 12.67 23.50
CA LEU A 615 13.01 12.23 22.23
C LEU A 615 14.25 11.34 22.45
N GLY A 616 15.15 11.73 23.36
CA GLY A 616 16.33 10.92 23.68
C GLY A 616 16.01 9.58 24.33
N LYS A 617 14.92 9.48 25.10
CA LYS A 617 14.49 8.24 25.76
C LYS A 617 13.71 7.30 24.83
N PHE A 618 13.06 7.85 23.79
CA PHE A 618 12.12 7.12 22.94
C PHE A 618 12.48 7.21 21.44
N PRO A 619 13.60 6.64 21.00
CA PRO A 619 13.95 6.53 19.57
C PRO A 619 12.95 5.65 18.79
N ARG A 620 12.81 5.88 17.47
CA ARG A 620 11.81 5.26 16.58
C ARG A 620 12.11 3.81 16.19
N GLY A 621 13.37 3.49 15.92
CA GLY A 621 13.80 2.18 15.42
C GLY A 621 14.53 1.32 16.46
N TRP A 622 14.91 0.09 16.07
CA TRP A 622 15.74 -0.80 16.89
C TRP A 622 17.18 -0.30 16.99
N ASP A 623 17.74 0.22 15.89
CA ASP A 623 19.02 0.92 15.96
C ASP A 623 18.84 2.34 16.46
N VAL A 624 18.82 2.46 17.80
CA VAL A 624 18.66 3.73 18.50
C VAL A 624 19.75 4.75 18.17
N THR A 625 20.91 4.31 17.66
CA THR A 625 22.04 5.21 17.37
C THR A 625 21.74 6.18 16.24
N ILE A 626 20.85 5.82 15.31
CA ILE A 626 20.41 6.69 14.21
C ILE A 626 19.76 7.95 14.79
N ASP A 627 18.76 7.78 15.63
CA ASP A 627 18.01 8.89 16.23
C ASP A 627 18.84 9.64 17.27
N LEU A 628 19.62 8.92 18.10
CA LEU A 628 20.52 9.55 19.08
C LEU A 628 21.58 10.44 18.42
N THR A 629 22.12 10.05 17.26
CA THR A 629 23.06 10.87 16.50
C THR A 629 22.42 12.18 16.06
N VAL A 630 21.18 12.11 15.56
CA VAL A 630 20.43 13.28 15.09
C VAL A 630 20.14 14.26 16.23
N ILE A 631 19.77 13.77 17.42
CA ILE A 631 19.39 14.64 18.53
C ILE A 631 20.54 15.04 19.47
N LYS A 632 21.71 14.39 19.38
CA LYS A 632 22.89 14.68 20.22
C LYS A 632 23.22 16.18 20.34
N PRO A 633 23.25 16.99 19.26
CA PRO A 633 23.52 18.43 19.37
C PRO A 633 22.49 19.16 20.24
N THR A 634 21.21 18.83 20.09
CA THR A 634 20.11 19.42 20.87
C THR A 634 20.16 19.00 22.34
N ILE A 635 20.44 17.73 22.64
CA ILE A 635 20.61 17.26 24.02
C ILE A 635 21.75 18.00 24.71
N LYS A 636 22.91 18.10 24.06
CA LYS A 636 24.07 18.79 24.65
C LYS A 636 23.79 20.27 24.88
N ARG A 637 23.06 20.94 23.98
CA ARG A 637 22.65 22.34 24.13
C ARG A 637 21.66 22.54 25.29
N VAL A 638 20.63 21.70 25.40
CA VAL A 638 19.48 21.93 26.30
C VAL A 638 19.64 21.25 27.68
N LEU A 639 20.21 20.05 27.71
CA LEU A 639 20.39 19.24 28.92
C LEU A 639 21.84 19.17 29.40
N GLY A 640 22.80 19.64 28.61
CA GLY A 640 24.23 19.56 28.91
C GLY A 640 24.81 18.15 28.77
N ASN A 641 26.13 18.04 29.00
CA ASN A 641 26.83 16.75 29.00
C ASN A 641 26.27 15.74 30.03
N PRO A 642 25.87 16.13 31.25
CA PRO A 642 25.25 15.18 32.18
C PRO A 642 23.95 14.58 31.63
N GLY A 643 23.12 15.38 30.95
CA GLY A 643 21.90 14.89 30.32
C GLY A 643 22.16 13.95 29.14
N TRP A 644 23.19 14.25 28.33
CA TRP A 644 23.64 13.34 27.27
C TRP A 644 24.08 11.99 27.83
N ASN A 645 24.92 11.99 28.87
CA ASN A 645 25.41 10.77 29.49
C ASN A 645 24.26 9.95 30.08
N ALA A 646 23.30 10.59 30.76
CA ALA A 646 22.13 9.90 31.30
C ALA A 646 21.27 9.23 30.22
N ILE A 647 21.13 9.86 29.04
CA ILE A 647 20.41 9.27 27.90
C ILE A 647 21.18 8.08 27.32
N CYS A 648 22.50 8.19 27.15
CA CYS A 648 23.33 7.06 26.74
C CYS A 648 23.27 5.91 27.74
N ASP A 649 23.37 6.18 29.05
CA ASP A 649 23.27 5.17 30.10
C ASP A 649 21.93 4.43 30.06
N TYR A 650 20.83 5.18 29.90
CA TYR A 650 19.52 4.59 29.70
C TYR A 650 19.47 3.70 28.46
N ALA A 651 19.96 4.19 27.30
CA ALA A 651 19.96 3.44 26.06
C ALA A 651 20.81 2.15 26.15
N VAL A 652 21.99 2.21 26.78
CA VAL A 652 22.85 1.04 27.04
C VAL A 652 22.16 0.03 27.97
N SER A 653 21.45 0.51 29.01
CA SER A 653 20.69 -0.36 29.92
C SER A 653 19.52 -1.05 29.23
N ALA A 654 18.90 -0.39 28.24
CA ALA A 654 17.75 -0.90 27.50
C ALA A 654 18.13 -1.79 26.31
N ALA A 655 19.36 -1.68 25.81
CA ALA A 655 19.85 -2.47 24.68
C ALA A 655 19.95 -3.96 25.02
N ALA A 656 19.36 -4.80 24.15
CA ALA A 656 19.27 -6.24 24.37
C ALA A 656 20.59 -6.97 24.15
N ASP A 657 21.41 -6.52 23.20
CA ASP A 657 22.63 -7.19 22.77
C ASP A 657 23.89 -6.32 22.96
N LYS A 658 25.05 -6.98 23.02
CA LYS A 658 26.35 -6.32 23.20
C LYS A 658 26.69 -5.39 22.03
N GLY A 659 26.39 -5.78 20.79
CA GLY A 659 26.72 -4.97 19.61
C GLY A 659 25.99 -3.62 19.64
N SER A 660 24.72 -3.61 20.02
CA SER A 660 23.95 -2.38 20.19
C SER A 660 24.50 -1.51 21.33
N LYS A 661 24.90 -2.12 22.46
CA LYS A 661 25.57 -1.40 23.56
C LYS A 661 26.87 -0.75 23.10
N ASP A 662 27.72 -1.49 22.40
CA ASP A 662 29.01 -1.01 21.90
C ASP A 662 28.82 0.17 20.91
N ARG A 663 27.80 0.13 20.03
CA ARG A 663 27.48 1.25 19.13
C ARG A 663 27.02 2.50 19.88
N ILE A 664 26.24 2.34 20.96
CA ILE A 664 25.81 3.48 21.80
C ILE A 664 26.99 4.06 22.58
N GLU A 665 27.86 3.22 23.13
CA GLU A 665 29.07 3.67 23.83
C GLU A 665 30.05 4.38 22.89
N LEU A 666 30.15 3.95 21.63
CA LEU A 666 30.93 4.67 20.61
C LEU A 666 30.35 6.07 20.31
N LEU A 667 29.02 6.21 20.41
CA LEU A 667 28.34 7.48 20.18
C LEU A 667 28.51 8.45 21.36
N ARG A 668 28.68 7.94 22.59
CA ARG A 668 28.83 8.73 23.82
C ARG A 668 29.97 9.73 23.68
#